data_AF-A0A951VL76-F1
#
_entry.id   AF-A0A951VL76-F1
#
_cell.length_a   1.000
_cell.length_b   1.000
_cell.length_c   1.000
_cell.angle_alpha   90.00
_cell.angle_beta   90.00
_cell.angle_gamma   90.00
#
_symmetry.space_group_name_H-M   'P 1'
#
loop_
_entity.id
_entity.type
_entity.pdbx_description
1 polymer ?
#
loop_
_entity_poly.entity_id
_entity_poly.type
_entity_poly.pdbx_seq_one_letter_code
_entity_poly.pdbx_strand_id
1 'polypeptide(L)'
;MKFFTPLVLFFKVLILTFTLSVTSFAQSMSNYQFSTNTSSSLYRTMGSLIDDIDMTTGTTVLIGGSQNNSTSAMQSIGFDFWIMGVRQTQFNVTSNGWVGIGTMAAASYGFGSPWAGVRLAPMLGVAGPSGGIGTSSIGRVHYKVVGSQTNRVLVVEFLRMAINTTVVNDTNTFQVRLYESTGTIEYVYGRMIATLTLPKNYNVGFQFSPTLYNNLDVTTNTISTSSTTPFSVGVSGPIANIHTPTAGNNRAYVWTPDPPDDPGVITINNITSSSMRLNWINPSNESGFALYRSTNGGLTYQYEITLPPNLTTYTVTGLTSSTQYSWRLFSYRESISAPADGVATTLPANKIYTINSGNWNDPSIWNTSTVPTSQDSAEVSVGHSVIFNAATGACGTLLVKGTLAYWTSNANQYFVVNGDVIVYPTGNFNAGSGTGPAANPFYLYIGGSALTSTAAGNLIVDGTFDMQTTASVQVLFYGTQNATVTGSGATCDIPFIYVNKGSLNNQIEFLRTFTQPSSLSSYTSVQRMIVNSGTMKLSAPIVVNSFHTSMVYFVNNNNSRFWLNHTGINLSPVPLVTGIATLGLFGELRIDAGKINLGTGANSNYITTNGVLKLNGGECNLKGNFTIFGIASAQLLVYGGKLSIDPQGLNNLSNNVSIFSVNTSSTFEFTDGLIEIVNPHSTAPLTSTIASINIQSGGYRNISGGAFAIGDGVSIKSGGVLSSSCGFNIISAVPLHKLIIRNNYSSSNSRYCRISSNLIIEDSLILETGSYLQTGSAGVGRKVIVEGHIKNNGIISAVYPTSTGPGVGSIELEGTSPRVVSGAGTASWLSLRVANTGGVTFSNTGTWELERIVMEKGNVTNALSAISIGSALYRANITIGGLDETTTAGTFSNLPTIISVAGNPNYIYGPAANSMQTGSFNEISAGAATLNCLTINDAQGLVSNRNINIEDSLNLIKGVLNIGNNSLVLGTSVSSTGRLTRTSGFVQLGNNGSFTRWYASGARPQFEYSTGFPLSIGSRDRSVLFSLNTGIATGGSIMVTHNNIVGYTDITPAFSDGGITINRRVNSFWKLSSPTAVNIGAGRILTLRLIG
;
A
#
# COMPACT_ATOMS: atom_id res chain seq x y z
N MET A 1 -30.57 61.72 -23.13
CA MET A 1 -31.67 60.73 -23.37
C MET A 1 -31.44 60.06 -24.73
N LYS A 2 -32.10 58.92 -24.99
CA LYS A 2 -32.18 58.21 -26.29
C LYS A 2 -32.76 59.17 -27.38
N PHE A 3 -32.57 59.02 -28.70
CA PHE A 3 -32.72 57.88 -29.64
C PHE A 3 -31.89 58.18 -30.93
N PHE A 4 -31.08 57.31 -31.56
CA PHE A 4 -31.28 56.04 -32.31
C PHE A 4 -31.23 56.21 -33.86
N THR A 5 -30.29 55.47 -34.50
CA THR A 5 -30.22 55.07 -35.94
C THR A 5 -30.18 56.17 -37.03
N PRO A 6 -29.22 56.12 -38.01
CA PRO A 6 -28.98 54.92 -38.83
C PRO A 6 -27.50 54.63 -39.18
N LEU A 7 -26.85 53.72 -38.45
CA LEU A 7 -25.58 53.09 -38.87
C LEU A 7 -25.70 51.56 -39.10
N VAL A 8 -26.88 51.00 -38.82
CA VAL A 8 -27.16 49.55 -38.89
C VAL A 8 -27.47 49.07 -40.31
N LEU A 9 -27.77 49.97 -41.25
CA LEU A 9 -28.06 49.59 -42.64
C LEU A 9 -26.79 49.24 -43.44
N PHE A 10 -25.69 49.98 -43.23
CA PHE A 10 -24.45 49.75 -43.98
C PHE A 10 -23.77 48.42 -43.60
N PHE A 11 -23.92 47.98 -42.34
CA PHE A 11 -23.45 46.66 -41.89
C PHE A 11 -24.37 45.48 -42.25
N LYS A 12 -25.61 45.74 -42.69
CA LYS A 12 -26.54 44.67 -43.11
C LYS A 12 -26.51 44.35 -44.60
N VAL A 13 -26.03 45.27 -45.45
CA VAL A 13 -25.94 45.05 -46.90
C VAL A 13 -24.63 44.34 -47.31
N LEU A 14 -23.53 44.53 -46.55
CA LEU A 14 -22.26 43.81 -46.82
C LEU A 14 -22.29 42.31 -46.45
N ILE A 15 -23.33 41.85 -45.75
CA ILE A 15 -23.52 40.43 -45.36
C ILE A 15 -24.30 39.65 -46.44
N LEU A 16 -24.80 40.31 -47.50
CA LEU A 16 -25.67 39.70 -48.50
C LEU A 16 -25.25 40.03 -49.95
N THR A 17 -24.04 39.61 -50.36
CA THR A 17 -23.68 39.16 -51.74
C THR A 17 -22.17 38.90 -51.90
N PHE A 18 -21.62 38.00 -51.06
CA PHE A 18 -20.51 37.16 -51.48
C PHE A 18 -20.84 35.71 -51.10
N THR A 19 -21.91 35.19 -51.70
CA THR A 19 -22.10 33.75 -51.87
C THR A 19 -21.11 33.24 -52.91
N LEU A 20 -19.82 33.32 -52.58
CA LEU A 20 -18.93 32.22 -52.93
C LEU A 20 -19.62 30.97 -52.39
N SER A 21 -19.87 30.03 -53.28
CA SER A 21 -20.40 28.72 -52.93
C SER A 21 -19.39 28.05 -52.01
N VAL A 22 -19.55 28.23 -50.69
CA VAL A 22 -18.81 27.48 -49.70
C VAL A 22 -19.30 26.04 -49.84
N THR A 23 -18.56 25.24 -50.61
CA THR A 23 -18.74 23.79 -50.67
C THR A 23 -18.25 23.21 -49.35
N SER A 24 -18.99 23.51 -48.27
CA SER A 24 -18.85 22.79 -47.01
C SER A 24 -19.22 21.34 -47.30
N PHE A 25 -18.22 20.46 -47.35
CA PHE A 25 -18.48 19.04 -47.54
C PHE A 25 -19.26 18.56 -46.32
N ALA A 26 -20.55 18.30 -46.52
CA ALA A 26 -21.41 17.84 -45.45
C ALA A 26 -20.85 16.51 -44.91
N GLN A 27 -20.69 16.44 -43.60
CA GLN A 27 -20.16 15.25 -42.93
C GLN A 27 -21.09 14.07 -43.19
N SER A 28 -20.56 12.92 -43.59
CA SER A 28 -21.38 11.80 -44.10
C SER A 28 -20.78 10.42 -43.80
N MET A 29 -21.66 9.48 -43.45
CA MET A 29 -21.33 8.07 -43.29
C MET A 29 -20.76 7.43 -44.57
N SER A 30 -21.09 7.98 -45.74
CA SER A 30 -20.56 7.51 -47.03
C SER A 30 -19.05 7.72 -47.18
N ASN A 31 -18.47 8.62 -46.37
CA ASN A 31 -17.05 8.94 -46.39
C ASN A 31 -16.21 8.00 -45.51
N TYR A 32 -16.80 6.97 -44.89
CA TYR A 32 -16.09 5.95 -44.13
C TYR A 32 -16.15 4.62 -44.90
N GLN A 33 -15.05 4.27 -45.56
CA GLN A 33 -14.93 3.01 -46.28
C GLN A 33 -14.94 1.83 -45.30
N PHE A 34 -15.96 0.98 -45.40
CA PHE A 34 -16.08 -0.24 -44.61
C PHE A 34 -15.32 -1.42 -45.24
N SER A 35 -14.63 -2.21 -44.41
CA SER A 35 -14.04 -3.49 -44.79
C SER A 35 -14.02 -4.49 -43.62
N THR A 36 -13.77 -5.76 -43.92
CA THR A 36 -13.64 -6.84 -42.93
C THR A 36 -12.55 -7.82 -43.32
N ASN A 37 -11.89 -8.43 -42.34
CA ASN A 37 -10.94 -9.52 -42.52
C ASN A 37 -11.06 -10.56 -41.40
N THR A 38 -10.40 -11.72 -41.58
CA THR A 38 -10.34 -12.83 -40.61
C THR A 38 -8.90 -13.13 -40.16
N SER A 39 -8.00 -12.16 -40.30
CA SER A 39 -6.55 -12.32 -40.09
C SER A 39 -5.99 -11.32 -39.06
N SER A 40 -6.87 -10.64 -38.32
CA SER A 40 -6.47 -9.78 -37.20
C SER A 40 -6.12 -10.62 -35.98
N SER A 41 -5.65 -9.99 -34.91
CA SER A 41 -5.39 -10.65 -33.64
C SER A 41 -5.64 -9.75 -32.44
N LEU A 42 -6.07 -10.32 -31.31
CA LEU A 42 -6.12 -9.63 -30.03
C LEU A 42 -4.74 -9.48 -29.36
N TYR A 43 -3.82 -10.41 -29.64
CA TYR A 43 -2.41 -10.41 -29.22
C TYR A 43 -1.51 -10.41 -30.45
N ARG A 44 -0.55 -9.50 -30.53
CA ARG A 44 0.46 -9.49 -31.59
C ARG A 44 1.85 -9.38 -30.98
N THR A 45 2.74 -10.29 -31.39
CA THR A 45 4.17 -10.46 -31.04
C THR A 45 4.58 -11.83 -31.62
N MET A 46 5.68 -12.03 -32.36
CA MET A 46 6.59 -11.14 -33.09
C MET A 46 6.84 -11.79 -34.47
N GLY A 47 7.38 -11.06 -35.46
CA GLY A 47 7.92 -11.70 -36.68
C GLY A 47 7.90 -10.86 -37.97
N SER A 48 7.04 -9.84 -38.07
CA SER A 48 7.13 -8.82 -39.13
C SER A 48 6.51 -7.49 -38.69
N LEU A 49 6.99 -6.42 -39.30
CA LEU A 49 7.06 -5.07 -38.75
C LEU A 49 5.72 -4.31 -38.77
N ILE A 50 5.28 -3.89 -37.57
CA ILE A 50 4.50 -2.69 -37.18
C ILE A 50 3.52 -3.07 -36.06
N ASP A 51 3.82 -2.59 -34.85
CA ASP A 51 3.05 -2.50 -33.61
C ASP A 51 2.31 -3.73 -33.02
N ASP A 52 2.75 -4.08 -31.81
CA ASP A 52 2.34 -5.24 -31.00
C ASP A 52 1.40 -4.83 -29.84
N ILE A 53 0.15 -5.29 -29.89
CA ILE A 53 -0.89 -4.97 -28.90
C ILE A 53 -0.93 -6.07 -27.82
N ASP A 54 -0.22 -5.85 -26.70
CA ASP A 54 -0.33 -6.64 -25.47
C ASP A 54 -1.21 -5.94 -24.40
N MET A 55 -2.41 -6.47 -24.10
CA MET A 55 -3.29 -5.90 -23.07
C MET A 55 -3.07 -6.47 -21.66
N THR A 56 -2.05 -7.32 -21.43
CA THR A 56 -1.81 -7.93 -20.10
C THR A 56 -1.25 -6.94 -19.07
N THR A 57 -0.40 -6.01 -19.53
CA THR A 57 0.34 -5.07 -18.67
C THR A 57 0.15 -3.61 -19.12
N GLY A 58 0.45 -2.65 -18.24
CA GLY A 58 0.43 -1.21 -18.57
C GLY A 58 -0.95 -0.61 -18.88
N THR A 59 -2.05 -1.30 -18.60
CA THR A 59 -3.42 -0.83 -18.88
C THR A 59 -4.09 -0.14 -17.69
N THR A 60 -4.89 0.88 -17.95
CA THR A 60 -5.76 1.54 -16.96
C THR A 60 -7.15 0.92 -16.98
N VAL A 61 -7.67 0.52 -15.81
CA VAL A 61 -9.03 -0.03 -15.68
C VAL A 61 -10.07 1.08 -15.68
N LEU A 62 -11.09 0.93 -16.53
CA LEU A 62 -12.22 1.85 -16.68
C LEU A 62 -13.45 1.39 -15.89
N ILE A 63 -13.72 0.08 -15.94
CA ILE A 63 -14.85 -0.59 -15.28
C ILE A 63 -14.32 -1.93 -14.76
N GLY A 64 -14.49 -2.19 -13.45
CA GLY A 64 -14.07 -3.43 -12.80
C GLY A 64 -15.00 -4.62 -13.06
N GLY A 65 -14.83 -5.69 -12.28
CA GLY A 65 -15.67 -6.90 -12.35
C GLY A 65 -17.06 -6.74 -11.73
N SER A 66 -17.98 -7.62 -12.11
CA SER A 66 -19.37 -7.66 -11.65
C SER A 66 -20.17 -6.38 -11.91
N GLN A 67 -19.87 -5.62 -12.96
CA GLN A 67 -20.52 -4.35 -13.29
C GLN A 67 -21.55 -4.53 -14.41
N ASN A 68 -22.75 -4.01 -14.18
CA ASN A 68 -23.84 -3.93 -15.14
C ASN A 68 -24.42 -2.50 -15.14
N ASN A 69 -24.99 -2.06 -16.27
CA ASN A 69 -25.47 -0.68 -16.47
C ASN A 69 -24.55 0.41 -15.89
N SER A 70 -23.23 0.22 -16.03
CA SER A 70 -22.21 1.10 -15.45
C SER A 70 -21.52 1.93 -16.53
N THR A 71 -21.11 3.15 -16.19
CA THR A 71 -20.43 4.10 -17.08
C THR A 71 -19.12 4.53 -16.43
N SER A 72 -18.01 4.56 -17.19
CA SER A 72 -16.73 5.08 -16.69
C SER A 72 -16.74 6.61 -16.62
N ALA A 73 -15.83 7.17 -15.82
CA ALA A 73 -15.43 8.56 -15.97
C ALA A 73 -14.86 8.83 -17.38
N MET A 74 -14.87 10.10 -17.81
CA MET A 74 -14.14 10.52 -19.01
C MET A 74 -12.63 10.31 -18.80
N GLN A 75 -11.95 9.92 -19.88
CA GLN A 75 -10.52 9.66 -19.95
C GLN A 75 -9.94 10.35 -21.17
N SER A 76 -8.64 10.65 -21.18
CA SER A 76 -7.98 11.16 -22.39
C SER A 76 -7.74 10.02 -23.38
N ILE A 77 -7.96 10.30 -24.67
CA ILE A 77 -7.58 9.40 -25.78
C ILE A 77 -6.04 9.24 -25.86
N GLY A 78 -5.29 10.19 -25.30
CA GLY A 78 -3.82 10.26 -25.38
C GLY A 78 -3.30 10.97 -26.65
N PHE A 79 -4.17 11.18 -27.64
CA PHE A 79 -3.92 11.96 -28.85
C PHE A 79 -5.21 12.65 -29.31
N ASP A 80 -5.09 13.53 -30.30
CA ASP A 80 -6.22 14.22 -30.91
C ASP A 80 -6.82 13.32 -31.99
N PHE A 81 -8.01 12.78 -31.74
CA PHE A 81 -8.73 11.96 -32.69
C PHE A 81 -9.74 12.81 -33.46
N TRP A 82 -9.56 12.89 -34.77
CA TRP A 82 -10.45 13.63 -35.66
C TRP A 82 -11.49 12.71 -36.25
N ILE A 83 -12.76 13.02 -35.99
CA ILE A 83 -13.89 12.23 -36.45
C ILE A 83 -15.06 13.16 -36.77
N MET A 84 -15.67 12.98 -37.94
CA MET A 84 -16.70 13.88 -38.47
C MET A 84 -16.22 15.34 -38.48
N GLY A 85 -14.94 15.60 -38.80
CA GLY A 85 -14.37 16.95 -38.82
C GLY A 85 -14.32 17.67 -37.46
N VAL A 86 -14.58 16.96 -36.36
CA VAL A 86 -14.50 17.50 -34.99
C VAL A 86 -13.31 16.88 -34.27
N ARG A 87 -12.49 17.74 -33.66
CA ARG A 87 -11.36 17.35 -32.79
C ARG A 87 -11.87 16.77 -31.48
N GLN A 88 -11.55 15.51 -31.20
CA GLN A 88 -11.89 14.83 -29.95
C GLN A 88 -10.62 14.47 -29.17
N THR A 89 -10.65 14.65 -27.86
CA THR A 89 -9.48 14.42 -26.96
C THR A 89 -9.78 13.47 -25.81
N GLN A 90 -11.06 13.10 -25.64
CA GLN A 90 -11.54 12.32 -24.52
C GLN A 90 -12.54 11.24 -24.97
N PHE A 91 -12.61 10.17 -24.19
CA PHE A 91 -13.58 9.10 -24.36
C PHE A 91 -14.09 8.59 -23.00
N ASN A 92 -15.20 7.86 -23.00
CA ASN A 92 -15.61 7.02 -21.88
C ASN A 92 -16.20 5.69 -22.39
N VAL A 93 -16.46 4.75 -21.49
CA VAL A 93 -17.04 3.44 -21.84
C VAL A 93 -18.23 3.11 -20.96
N THR A 94 -19.05 2.14 -21.39
CA THR A 94 -20.09 1.54 -20.57
C THR A 94 -19.92 0.02 -20.47
N SER A 95 -20.39 -0.59 -19.39
CA SER A 95 -20.40 -2.06 -19.25
C SER A 95 -21.26 -2.72 -20.34
N ASN A 96 -22.24 -1.98 -20.89
CA ASN A 96 -23.11 -2.39 -21.99
C ASN A 96 -22.45 -2.32 -23.39
N GLY A 97 -21.13 -2.06 -23.47
CA GLY A 97 -20.38 -2.16 -24.72
C GLY A 97 -20.44 -0.94 -25.64
N TRP A 98 -20.79 0.24 -25.13
CA TRP A 98 -20.56 1.53 -25.80
C TRP A 98 -19.18 2.09 -25.45
N VAL A 99 -18.60 2.85 -26.39
CA VAL A 99 -17.55 3.84 -26.16
C VAL A 99 -18.06 5.22 -26.61
N GLY A 100 -18.16 6.19 -25.71
CA GLY A 100 -18.48 7.58 -26.05
C GLY A 100 -17.21 8.34 -26.40
N ILE A 101 -17.23 9.16 -27.46
CA ILE A 101 -16.11 9.99 -27.92
C ILE A 101 -16.52 11.46 -27.79
N GLY A 102 -15.75 12.25 -27.05
CA GLY A 102 -16.03 13.67 -26.76
C GLY A 102 -17.20 13.91 -25.79
N THR A 103 -18.12 12.96 -25.66
CA THR A 103 -19.31 13.03 -24.82
C THR A 103 -19.49 11.76 -24.00
N MET A 104 -20.11 11.89 -22.83
CA MET A 104 -20.37 10.73 -21.96
C MET A 104 -21.44 9.82 -22.56
N ALA A 105 -21.05 8.60 -22.93
CA ALA A 105 -21.97 7.51 -23.22
C ALA A 105 -22.73 7.10 -21.94
N ALA A 106 -24.05 7.12 -22.03
CA ALA A 106 -24.94 6.70 -20.95
C ALA A 106 -25.12 5.18 -20.93
N ALA A 107 -25.28 4.61 -19.73
CA ALA A 107 -25.28 3.17 -19.52
C ALA A 107 -26.35 2.37 -20.30
N SER A 108 -27.53 2.94 -20.60
CA SER A 108 -28.73 2.16 -20.92
C SER A 108 -29.53 2.65 -22.15
N TYR A 109 -28.94 2.64 -23.35
CA TYR A 109 -29.66 2.98 -24.60
C TYR A 109 -29.14 2.21 -25.83
N GLY A 110 -30.03 1.91 -26.79
CA GLY A 110 -29.70 1.37 -28.12
C GLY A 110 -29.38 2.45 -29.17
N PHE A 111 -29.15 2.06 -30.42
CA PHE A 111 -29.01 2.99 -31.55
C PHE A 111 -30.27 3.84 -31.79
N GLY A 112 -30.09 5.08 -32.23
CA GLY A 112 -31.18 6.03 -32.50
C GLY A 112 -31.72 6.75 -31.26
N SER A 113 -31.10 6.54 -30.09
CA SER A 113 -31.40 7.29 -28.87
C SER A 113 -31.18 8.80 -29.07
N PRO A 114 -32.03 9.71 -28.51
CA PRO A 114 -32.04 11.16 -28.81
C PRO A 114 -30.85 11.96 -28.24
N TRP A 115 -29.74 11.30 -27.94
CA TRP A 115 -28.56 11.90 -27.32
C TRP A 115 -27.57 12.33 -28.41
N ALA A 116 -27.02 13.54 -28.29
CA ALA A 116 -25.99 14.04 -29.18
C ALA A 116 -24.59 13.45 -28.86
N GLY A 117 -23.75 13.33 -29.88
CA GLY A 117 -22.34 12.99 -29.77
C GLY A 117 -21.94 11.68 -30.45
N VAL A 118 -20.64 11.55 -30.69
CA VAL A 118 -20.03 10.38 -31.35
C VAL A 118 -19.97 9.21 -30.38
N ARG A 119 -20.47 8.06 -30.79
CA ARG A 119 -20.52 6.85 -29.97
C ARG A 119 -20.25 5.60 -30.79
N LEU A 120 -19.35 4.76 -30.31
CA LEU A 120 -18.90 3.53 -30.95
C LEU A 120 -19.50 2.32 -30.22
N ALA A 121 -20.05 1.36 -30.97
CA ALA A 121 -20.67 0.14 -30.46
C ALA A 121 -19.92 -1.09 -31.01
N PRO A 122 -18.78 -1.50 -30.40
CA PRO A 122 -18.14 -2.77 -30.70
C PRO A 122 -19.06 -3.99 -30.48
N MET A 123 -19.85 -3.98 -29.40
CA MET A 123 -20.95 -4.93 -29.21
C MET A 123 -21.91 -4.37 -28.17
N LEU A 124 -23.03 -3.83 -28.63
CA LEU A 124 -24.03 -3.19 -27.78
C LEU A 124 -25.21 -4.11 -27.48
N GLY A 125 -25.54 -4.22 -26.20
CA GLY A 125 -26.79 -4.80 -25.73
C GLY A 125 -28.00 -3.88 -25.96
N VAL A 126 -29.06 -4.40 -26.58
CA VAL A 126 -30.31 -3.65 -26.79
C VAL A 126 -31.09 -3.51 -25.47
N ALA A 127 -31.57 -2.30 -25.19
CA ALA A 127 -32.26 -1.97 -23.94
C ALA A 127 -33.52 -2.82 -23.69
N GLY A 128 -33.72 -3.24 -22.45
CA GLY A 128 -34.79 -4.16 -22.01
C GLY A 128 -34.26 -5.56 -21.65
N PRO A 129 -35.14 -6.56 -21.41
CA PRO A 129 -34.74 -7.94 -21.06
C PRO A 129 -34.09 -8.73 -22.22
N SER A 130 -33.68 -8.04 -23.28
CA SER A 130 -33.48 -8.59 -24.63
C SER A 130 -32.02 -8.60 -25.11
N GLY A 131 -31.05 -8.14 -24.29
CA GLY A 131 -29.65 -8.13 -24.73
C GLY A 131 -28.59 -7.66 -23.73
N GLY A 132 -28.72 -7.86 -22.41
CA GLY A 132 -27.73 -7.34 -21.45
C GLY A 132 -26.29 -7.81 -21.67
N ILE A 133 -25.31 -6.90 -21.58
CA ILE A 133 -23.87 -7.20 -21.54
C ILE A 133 -23.23 -6.45 -20.36
N GLY A 134 -22.31 -7.11 -19.64
CA GLY A 134 -21.64 -6.56 -18.47
C GLY A 134 -20.30 -7.22 -18.21
N THR A 135 -19.56 -6.81 -17.18
CA THR A 135 -18.32 -7.49 -16.80
C THR A 135 -18.63 -8.70 -15.90
N SER A 136 -17.98 -9.84 -16.17
CA SER A 136 -18.00 -10.99 -15.25
C SER A 136 -17.29 -10.66 -13.93
N SER A 137 -17.34 -11.54 -12.94
CA SER A 137 -16.67 -11.36 -11.64
C SER A 137 -15.15 -11.14 -11.74
N ILE A 138 -14.54 -11.68 -12.80
CA ILE A 138 -13.12 -11.55 -13.16
C ILE A 138 -12.91 -10.80 -14.49
N GLY A 139 -13.96 -10.16 -15.01
CA GLY A 139 -13.92 -9.33 -16.21
C GLY A 139 -13.65 -7.87 -15.89
N ARG A 140 -13.30 -7.10 -16.93
CA ARG A 140 -13.04 -5.66 -16.82
C ARG A 140 -13.13 -4.99 -18.19
N VAL A 141 -13.39 -3.69 -18.20
CA VAL A 141 -13.08 -2.83 -19.35
C VAL A 141 -11.86 -2.00 -18.99
N HIS A 142 -10.83 -2.02 -19.84
CA HIS A 142 -9.56 -1.36 -19.60
C HIS A 142 -8.94 -0.88 -20.91
N TYR A 143 -8.00 0.07 -20.84
CA TYR A 143 -7.38 0.65 -22.03
C TYR A 143 -5.88 0.88 -21.86
N LYS A 144 -5.21 1.05 -23.00
CA LYS A 144 -3.90 1.70 -23.09
C LYS A 144 -3.78 2.42 -24.43
N VAL A 145 -2.77 3.27 -24.55
CA VAL A 145 -2.32 3.82 -25.83
C VAL A 145 -1.01 3.14 -26.19
N VAL A 146 -0.90 2.64 -27.41
CA VAL A 146 0.34 2.07 -27.98
C VAL A 146 0.86 2.95 -29.12
N GLY A 147 2.08 2.67 -29.59
CA GLY A 147 2.75 3.45 -30.63
C GLY A 147 3.38 4.74 -30.13
N SER A 148 4.14 5.40 -31.00
CA SER A 148 4.74 6.73 -30.78
C SER A 148 3.93 7.82 -31.49
N GLN A 149 4.11 9.10 -31.09
CA GLN A 149 3.35 10.22 -31.65
C GLN A 149 3.35 10.24 -33.19
N THR A 150 2.19 10.64 -33.73
CA THR A 150 1.65 10.48 -35.10
C THR A 150 1.17 9.09 -35.48
N ASN A 151 1.61 8.02 -34.83
CA ASN A 151 1.17 6.65 -35.11
C ASN A 151 0.65 5.92 -33.86
N ARG A 152 0.05 6.65 -32.92
CA ARG A 152 -0.56 6.03 -31.73
C ARG A 152 -1.85 5.30 -32.05
N VAL A 153 -2.15 4.28 -31.25
CA VAL A 153 -3.43 3.57 -31.27
C VAL A 153 -4.00 3.54 -29.87
N LEU A 154 -5.20 4.09 -29.67
CA LEU A 154 -5.96 3.87 -28.43
C LEU A 154 -6.60 2.49 -28.52
N VAL A 155 -6.24 1.59 -27.61
CA VAL A 155 -6.82 0.24 -27.52
C VAL A 155 -7.69 0.17 -26.27
N VAL A 156 -9.00 -0.01 -26.45
CA VAL A 156 -9.96 -0.28 -25.38
C VAL A 156 -10.36 -1.75 -25.46
N GLU A 157 -10.00 -2.54 -24.45
CA GLU A 157 -10.36 -3.96 -24.36
C GLU A 157 -11.52 -4.19 -23.38
N PHE A 158 -12.50 -4.94 -23.86
CA PHE A 158 -13.62 -5.47 -23.10
C PHE A 158 -13.31 -6.93 -22.78
N LEU A 159 -12.71 -7.17 -21.61
CA LEU A 159 -12.12 -8.45 -21.23
C LEU A 159 -13.07 -9.29 -20.37
N ARG A 160 -13.32 -10.52 -20.82
CA ARG A 160 -14.19 -11.52 -20.15
C ARG A 160 -15.60 -10.97 -19.86
N MET A 161 -16.21 -10.36 -20.87
CA MET A 161 -17.58 -9.84 -20.79
C MET A 161 -18.61 -10.97 -20.65
N ALA A 162 -19.64 -10.74 -19.85
CA ALA A 162 -20.79 -11.61 -19.72
C ALA A 162 -21.88 -11.20 -20.72
N ILE A 163 -22.21 -12.09 -21.66
CA ILE A 163 -23.25 -11.87 -22.68
C ILE A 163 -24.52 -12.62 -22.24
N ASN A 164 -25.43 -11.87 -21.62
CA ASN A 164 -26.80 -12.20 -21.23
C ASN A 164 -27.11 -13.53 -20.49
N THR A 165 -26.36 -13.83 -19.43
CA THR A 165 -26.91 -14.46 -18.21
C THR A 165 -26.18 -13.93 -16.97
N THR A 166 -26.78 -14.12 -15.79
CA THR A 166 -26.21 -13.79 -14.48
C THR A 166 -24.94 -14.61 -14.21
N VAL A 167 -23.78 -14.05 -14.59
CA VAL A 167 -22.41 -14.42 -14.16
C VAL A 167 -22.01 -15.90 -14.34
N VAL A 168 -21.69 -16.33 -15.56
CA VAL A 168 -20.84 -17.54 -15.79
C VAL A 168 -20.08 -17.60 -17.13
N ASN A 169 -20.41 -16.79 -18.15
CA ASN A 169 -19.74 -16.86 -19.46
C ASN A 169 -18.51 -15.94 -19.57
N ASP A 170 -17.54 -16.16 -18.67
CA ASP A 170 -16.35 -15.35 -18.37
C ASP A 170 -15.30 -15.25 -19.50
N THR A 171 -15.70 -15.22 -20.77
CA THR A 171 -14.78 -15.58 -21.87
C THR A 171 -14.84 -14.68 -23.09
N ASN A 172 -15.83 -13.79 -23.18
CA ASN A 172 -15.96 -12.88 -24.32
C ASN A 172 -14.90 -11.80 -24.26
N THR A 173 -14.11 -11.66 -25.33
CA THR A 173 -13.07 -10.61 -25.41
C THR A 173 -13.10 -9.95 -26.76
N PHE A 174 -13.18 -8.61 -26.77
CA PHE A 174 -13.16 -7.81 -27.98
C PHE A 174 -12.52 -6.43 -27.71
N GLN A 175 -12.00 -5.80 -28.74
CA GLN A 175 -11.30 -4.51 -28.67
C GLN A 175 -11.94 -3.47 -29.59
N VAL A 176 -11.90 -2.20 -29.18
CA VAL A 176 -12.01 -1.02 -30.04
C VAL A 176 -10.63 -0.41 -30.19
N ARG A 177 -10.25 -0.06 -31.42
CA ARG A 177 -8.99 0.60 -31.74
C ARG A 177 -9.24 1.86 -32.54
N LEU A 178 -8.66 2.96 -32.10
CA LEU A 178 -8.65 4.25 -32.83
C LEU A 178 -7.23 4.56 -33.24
N TYR A 179 -6.99 4.83 -34.52
CA TYR A 179 -5.66 5.08 -35.09
C TYR A 179 -5.41 6.58 -35.29
N GLU A 180 -4.30 7.09 -34.77
CA GLU A 180 -3.94 8.53 -34.76
C GLU A 180 -3.75 9.09 -36.18
N SER A 181 -2.98 8.43 -37.04
CA SER A 181 -2.59 8.94 -38.36
C SER A 181 -3.69 8.86 -39.42
N THR A 182 -4.58 7.87 -39.32
CA THR A 182 -5.59 7.60 -40.37
C THR A 182 -7.01 7.98 -39.97
N GLY A 183 -7.29 8.21 -38.69
CA GLY A 183 -8.65 8.33 -38.16
C GLY A 183 -9.45 7.01 -38.20
N THR A 184 -8.81 5.88 -38.56
CA THR A 184 -9.47 4.57 -38.69
C THR A 184 -10.04 4.10 -37.36
N ILE A 185 -11.22 3.47 -37.44
CA ILE A 185 -11.88 2.75 -36.35
C ILE A 185 -11.82 1.26 -36.68
N GLU A 186 -11.25 0.43 -35.81
CA GLU A 186 -11.26 -1.03 -35.94
C GLU A 186 -11.92 -1.66 -34.70
N TYR A 187 -12.80 -2.64 -34.93
CA TYR A 187 -13.28 -3.57 -33.91
C TYR A 187 -12.71 -4.96 -34.17
N VAL A 188 -12.12 -5.59 -33.15
CA VAL A 188 -11.53 -6.94 -33.26
C VAL A 188 -12.13 -7.88 -32.24
N TYR A 189 -12.50 -9.10 -32.68
CA TYR A 189 -13.24 -10.07 -31.85
C TYR A 189 -12.43 -11.34 -31.59
N GLY A 190 -12.30 -11.65 -30.31
CA GLY A 190 -11.69 -12.87 -29.79
C GLY A 190 -12.65 -14.05 -29.80
N ARG A 191 -12.62 -14.78 -28.69
CA ARG A 191 -13.65 -15.76 -28.38
C ARG A 191 -14.95 -15.01 -28.06
N MET A 192 -16.02 -15.31 -28.80
CA MET A 192 -17.35 -14.71 -28.61
C MET A 192 -18.42 -15.80 -28.51
N ILE A 193 -18.99 -16.01 -27.32
CA ILE A 193 -19.96 -17.05 -26.98
C ILE A 193 -21.12 -16.41 -26.22
N ALA A 194 -22.33 -16.53 -26.76
CA ALA A 194 -23.55 -16.16 -26.08
C ALA A 194 -24.10 -17.36 -25.30
N THR A 195 -24.68 -17.11 -24.12
CA THR A 195 -25.35 -18.14 -23.32
C THR A 195 -26.77 -17.68 -23.03
N LEU A 196 -27.74 -18.20 -23.78
CA LEU A 196 -29.05 -17.59 -23.93
C LEU A 196 -30.19 -18.57 -23.62
N THR A 197 -31.24 -18.08 -22.94
CA THR A 197 -32.51 -18.80 -22.71
C THR A 197 -33.58 -18.52 -23.76
N LEU A 198 -33.46 -17.39 -24.48
CA LEU A 198 -34.30 -16.94 -25.59
C LEU A 198 -33.43 -16.13 -26.56
N PRO A 199 -33.79 -16.02 -27.86
CA PRO A 199 -33.08 -15.18 -28.82
C PRO A 199 -32.84 -13.75 -28.29
N LYS A 200 -31.62 -13.22 -28.49
CA LYS A 200 -31.22 -11.88 -28.04
C LYS A 200 -30.66 -11.06 -29.18
N ASN A 201 -30.84 -9.75 -29.09
CA ASN A 201 -30.52 -8.81 -30.16
C ASN A 201 -29.37 -7.88 -29.73
N TYR A 202 -28.44 -7.65 -30.65
CA TYR A 202 -27.25 -6.82 -30.43
C TYR A 202 -27.00 -5.88 -31.60
N ASN A 203 -26.41 -4.73 -31.33
CA ASN A 203 -25.95 -3.79 -32.35
C ASN A 203 -24.42 -3.78 -32.41
N VAL A 204 -23.87 -3.66 -33.63
CA VAL A 204 -22.44 -3.40 -33.87
C VAL A 204 -22.36 -2.24 -34.87
N GLY A 205 -21.39 -1.35 -34.70
CA GLY A 205 -21.20 -0.19 -35.59
C GLY A 205 -20.99 1.08 -34.80
N PHE A 206 -21.53 2.22 -35.23
CA PHE A 206 -21.41 3.49 -34.51
C PHE A 206 -22.52 4.48 -34.88
N GLN A 207 -22.69 5.48 -34.03
CA GLN A 207 -23.69 6.54 -34.13
C GLN A 207 -23.00 7.90 -33.93
N PHE A 208 -23.26 8.87 -34.81
CA PHE A 208 -22.79 10.25 -34.68
C PHE A 208 -23.90 11.21 -34.25
N SER A 209 -25.14 10.91 -34.62
CA SER A 209 -26.34 11.64 -34.17
C SER A 209 -27.53 10.68 -34.06
N PRO A 210 -28.67 11.10 -33.46
CA PRO A 210 -29.90 10.29 -33.46
C PRO A 210 -30.38 9.85 -34.85
N THR A 211 -30.00 10.57 -35.91
CA THR A 211 -30.40 10.29 -37.30
C THR A 211 -29.25 9.80 -38.19
N LEU A 212 -28.01 9.74 -37.67
CA LEU A 212 -26.81 9.40 -38.43
C LEU A 212 -26.03 8.28 -37.74
N TYR A 213 -26.17 7.07 -38.24
CA TYR A 213 -25.60 5.84 -37.69
C TYR A 213 -25.26 4.83 -38.79
N ASN A 214 -24.30 3.95 -38.50
CA ASN A 214 -23.95 2.78 -39.30
C ASN A 214 -24.06 1.58 -38.37
N ASN A 215 -24.87 0.62 -38.78
CA ASN A 215 -25.16 -0.59 -38.02
C ASN A 215 -24.82 -1.80 -38.90
N LEU A 216 -23.97 -2.66 -38.37
CA LEU A 216 -23.41 -3.82 -39.04
C LEU A 216 -24.24 -5.05 -38.73
N ASP A 217 -24.75 -5.72 -39.76
CA ASP A 217 -25.24 -7.08 -39.63
C ASP A 217 -24.04 -8.04 -39.63
N VAL A 218 -23.73 -8.57 -38.45
CA VAL A 218 -22.64 -9.53 -38.23
C VAL A 218 -22.92 -10.87 -38.92
N THR A 219 -24.17 -11.23 -39.20
CA THR A 219 -24.53 -12.51 -39.83
C THR A 219 -24.18 -12.53 -41.33
N THR A 220 -24.33 -11.40 -42.01
CA THR A 220 -23.98 -11.21 -43.43
C THR A 220 -22.62 -10.53 -43.63
N ASN A 221 -22.08 -9.90 -42.60
CA ASN A 221 -20.92 -8.98 -42.65
C ASN A 221 -21.16 -7.73 -43.52
N THR A 222 -22.40 -7.22 -43.55
CA THR A 222 -22.77 -6.04 -44.36
C THR A 222 -23.23 -4.87 -43.49
N ILE A 223 -22.75 -3.67 -43.78
CA ILE A 223 -23.20 -2.44 -43.13
C ILE A 223 -24.55 -1.95 -43.67
N SER A 224 -25.36 -1.35 -42.79
CA SER A 224 -26.51 -0.53 -43.14
C SER A 224 -26.33 0.89 -42.59
N THR A 225 -26.45 1.88 -43.46
CA THR A 225 -26.37 3.32 -43.12
C THR A 225 -27.75 3.96 -42.92
N SER A 226 -28.82 3.16 -42.90
CA SER A 226 -30.21 3.63 -42.84
C SER A 226 -31.12 2.78 -41.92
N SER A 227 -30.59 1.76 -41.25
CA SER A 227 -31.35 0.90 -40.33
C SER A 227 -30.69 0.72 -38.97
N THR A 228 -31.44 0.93 -37.88
CA THR A 228 -31.01 0.60 -36.50
C THR A 228 -31.21 -0.88 -36.15
N THR A 229 -31.76 -1.70 -37.05
CA THR A 229 -32.17 -3.09 -36.78
C THR A 229 -31.02 -3.94 -36.24
N PRO A 230 -31.05 -4.37 -34.96
CA PRO A 230 -30.00 -5.20 -34.39
C PRO A 230 -29.96 -6.58 -35.05
N PHE A 231 -28.79 -7.20 -35.13
CA PHE A 231 -28.67 -8.60 -35.53
C PHE A 231 -29.09 -9.50 -34.36
N SER A 232 -29.61 -10.70 -34.66
CA SER A 232 -30.13 -11.62 -33.65
C SER A 232 -29.23 -12.83 -33.44
N VAL A 233 -28.99 -13.17 -32.17
CA VAL A 233 -28.32 -14.41 -31.75
C VAL A 233 -29.41 -15.36 -31.25
N GLY A 234 -29.75 -16.35 -32.08
CA GLY A 234 -30.93 -17.21 -31.87
C GLY A 234 -30.76 -18.34 -30.85
N VAL A 235 -29.53 -18.80 -30.60
CA VAL A 235 -29.23 -19.96 -29.73
C VAL A 235 -27.98 -19.71 -28.88
N SER A 236 -27.85 -20.48 -27.79
CA SER A 236 -26.62 -20.53 -26.97
C SER A 236 -25.47 -21.17 -27.76
N GLY A 237 -24.29 -20.54 -27.77
CA GLY A 237 -23.12 -21.04 -28.50
C GLY A 237 -22.20 -19.94 -29.04
N PRO A 238 -21.20 -20.30 -29.86
CA PRO A 238 -20.39 -19.37 -30.65
C PRO A 238 -21.25 -18.37 -31.44
N ILE A 239 -20.94 -17.08 -31.32
CA ILE A 239 -21.61 -16.06 -32.15
C ILE A 239 -20.98 -16.11 -33.54
N ALA A 240 -21.80 -16.41 -34.56
CA ALA A 240 -21.34 -16.58 -35.94
C ALA A 240 -20.52 -15.37 -36.44
N ASN A 241 -19.54 -15.63 -37.32
CA ASN A 241 -18.61 -14.68 -37.94
C ASN A 241 -17.66 -13.89 -37.02
N ILE A 242 -17.97 -13.68 -35.74
CA ILE A 242 -17.12 -12.98 -34.76
C ILE A 242 -16.51 -13.89 -33.68
N HIS A 243 -16.89 -15.16 -33.60
CA HIS A 243 -16.24 -16.12 -32.71
C HIS A 243 -14.95 -16.69 -33.30
N THR A 244 -13.83 -16.49 -32.58
CA THR A 244 -12.56 -17.18 -32.87
C THR A 244 -11.98 -17.77 -31.58
N PRO A 245 -11.79 -19.10 -31.46
CA PRO A 245 -11.23 -19.70 -30.25
C PRO A 245 -9.69 -19.65 -30.19
N THR A 246 -9.03 -19.45 -31.34
CA THR A 246 -7.57 -19.47 -31.52
C THR A 246 -7.07 -18.07 -31.86
N ALA A 247 -5.95 -17.63 -31.27
CA ALA A 247 -5.35 -16.33 -31.58
C ALA A 247 -4.80 -16.28 -33.01
N GLY A 248 -4.84 -15.09 -33.65
CA GLY A 248 -4.21 -14.84 -34.96
C GLY A 248 -5.11 -15.03 -36.19
N ASN A 249 -6.36 -15.47 -36.02
CA ASN A 249 -7.37 -15.55 -37.09
C ASN A 249 -8.65 -14.79 -36.71
N ASN A 250 -8.50 -13.67 -36.00
CA ASN A 250 -9.61 -12.93 -35.42
C ASN A 250 -10.35 -12.11 -36.49
N ARG A 251 -11.69 -12.10 -36.38
CA ARG A 251 -12.54 -11.21 -37.18
C ARG A 251 -12.24 -9.76 -36.80
N ALA A 252 -12.03 -8.93 -37.82
CA ALA A 252 -12.02 -7.48 -37.68
C ALA A 252 -13.05 -6.81 -38.60
N TYR A 253 -13.59 -5.69 -38.12
CA TYR A 253 -14.41 -4.74 -38.88
C TYR A 253 -13.74 -3.38 -38.82
N VAL A 254 -13.53 -2.78 -39.98
CA VAL A 254 -12.71 -1.57 -40.13
C VAL A 254 -13.50 -0.52 -40.89
N TRP A 255 -13.50 0.71 -40.36
CA TRP A 255 -14.03 1.89 -41.03
C TRP A 255 -12.90 2.92 -41.15
N THR A 256 -12.46 3.16 -42.38
CA THR A 256 -11.41 4.13 -42.69
C THR A 256 -12.07 5.38 -43.28
N PRO A 257 -11.94 6.56 -42.63
CA PRO A 257 -12.42 7.81 -43.20
C PRO A 257 -11.60 8.19 -44.44
N ASP A 258 -12.25 8.87 -45.38
CA ASP A 258 -11.64 9.53 -46.53
C ASP A 258 -11.05 10.89 -46.07
N PRO A 259 -9.70 11.03 -45.98
CA PRO A 259 -9.07 12.28 -45.58
C PRO A 259 -9.13 13.31 -46.72
N PRO A 260 -9.07 14.63 -46.43
CA PRO A 260 -8.88 15.63 -47.48
C PRO A 260 -7.46 15.57 -48.06
N ASP A 261 -7.25 16.25 -49.18
CA ASP A 261 -5.94 16.46 -49.80
C ASP A 261 -5.07 17.32 -48.87
N ASP A 262 -3.76 17.09 -48.84
CA ASP A 262 -2.85 17.78 -47.92
C ASP A 262 -2.58 19.26 -48.31
N PRO A 263 -2.21 20.15 -47.36
CA PRO A 263 -1.93 21.56 -47.64
C PRO A 263 -0.60 21.83 -48.39
N GLY A 264 0.10 20.80 -48.86
CA GLY A 264 1.43 20.90 -49.46
C GLY A 264 2.54 21.16 -48.45
N VAL A 265 3.38 22.17 -48.72
CA VAL A 265 4.50 22.55 -47.86
C VAL A 265 4.24 23.92 -47.22
N ILE A 266 4.45 24.04 -45.90
CA ILE A 266 4.35 25.34 -45.23
C ILE A 266 5.60 26.17 -45.56
N THR A 267 5.40 27.32 -46.19
CA THR A 267 6.43 28.34 -46.37
C THR A 267 6.31 29.42 -45.29
N ILE A 268 7.42 29.70 -44.60
CA ILE A 268 7.44 30.62 -43.46
C ILE A 268 8.20 31.90 -43.82
N ASN A 269 7.58 33.05 -43.58
CA ASN A 269 8.17 34.37 -43.81
C ASN A 269 7.78 35.35 -42.69
N ASN A 270 8.24 36.61 -42.79
CA ASN A 270 7.99 37.66 -41.78
C ASN A 270 8.34 37.23 -40.35
N ILE A 271 9.47 36.52 -40.20
CA ILE A 271 9.97 36.02 -38.92
C ILE A 271 10.52 37.20 -38.11
N THR A 272 10.03 37.35 -36.88
CA THR A 272 10.56 38.30 -35.89
C THR A 272 11.09 37.54 -34.67
N SER A 273 11.43 38.25 -33.59
CA SER A 273 11.76 37.63 -32.30
C SER A 273 10.54 36.99 -31.61
N SER A 274 9.30 37.35 -31.98
CA SER A 274 8.07 36.88 -31.30
C SER A 274 6.89 36.55 -32.22
N SER A 275 7.10 36.49 -33.53
CA SER A 275 6.08 36.14 -34.52
C SER A 275 6.66 35.53 -35.80
N MET A 276 5.83 34.83 -36.56
CA MET A 276 6.12 34.42 -37.94
C MET A 276 4.83 34.19 -38.72
N ARG A 277 4.90 34.27 -40.05
CA ARG A 277 3.76 34.04 -40.95
C ARG A 277 3.94 32.74 -41.72
N LEU A 278 3.00 31.82 -41.52
CA LEU A 278 2.88 30.54 -42.20
C LEU A 278 2.02 30.73 -43.46
N ASN A 279 2.39 30.10 -44.58
CA ASN A 279 1.65 30.15 -45.83
C ASN A 279 1.65 28.77 -46.48
N TRP A 280 0.53 28.33 -47.06
CA TRP A 280 0.32 26.98 -47.58
C TRP A 280 -0.64 26.97 -48.77
N ILE A 281 -0.79 25.81 -49.44
CA ILE A 281 -1.71 25.62 -50.56
C ILE A 281 -3.09 25.22 -50.01
N ASN A 282 -4.16 25.86 -50.48
CA ASN A 282 -5.52 25.46 -50.11
C ASN A 282 -5.98 24.26 -50.95
N PRO A 283 -6.25 23.08 -50.34
CA PRO A 283 -6.84 21.95 -51.05
C PRO A 283 -8.32 22.18 -51.35
N SER A 284 -8.88 21.49 -52.34
CA SER A 284 -10.26 21.73 -52.82
C SER A 284 -11.36 20.93 -52.09
N ASN A 285 -10.97 19.96 -51.26
CA ASN A 285 -11.86 19.03 -50.55
C ASN A 285 -11.83 19.19 -49.01
N GLU A 286 -11.30 20.30 -48.50
CA GLU A 286 -11.18 20.59 -47.06
C GLU A 286 -12.45 21.21 -46.44
N SER A 287 -12.50 21.27 -45.11
CA SER A 287 -13.58 21.91 -44.32
C SER A 287 -13.04 22.79 -43.17
N GLY A 288 -11.73 23.04 -43.21
CA GLY A 288 -10.92 23.84 -42.31
C GLY A 288 -9.51 23.24 -42.18
N PHE A 289 -8.66 23.93 -41.43
CA PHE A 289 -7.32 23.45 -41.10
C PHE A 289 -7.11 23.33 -39.59
N ALA A 290 -6.28 22.40 -39.16
CA ALA A 290 -5.82 22.23 -37.79
C ALA A 290 -4.31 22.48 -37.71
N LEU A 291 -3.92 23.56 -37.02
CA LEU A 291 -2.53 23.94 -36.82
C LEU A 291 -2.00 23.40 -35.49
N TYR A 292 -0.81 22.83 -35.54
CA TYR A 292 -0.04 22.31 -34.41
C TYR A 292 1.36 22.91 -34.40
N ARG A 293 1.95 23.01 -33.19
CA ARG A 293 3.31 23.54 -32.98
C ARG A 293 4.16 22.64 -32.09
N SER A 294 5.46 22.67 -32.31
CA SER A 294 6.48 21.98 -31.54
C SER A 294 7.66 22.92 -31.30
N THR A 295 8.20 22.92 -30.08
CA THR A 295 9.43 23.65 -29.69
C THR A 295 10.61 22.72 -29.42
N ASN A 296 10.46 21.42 -29.67
CA ASN A 296 11.48 20.38 -29.43
C ASN A 296 11.91 19.70 -30.74
N GLY A 297 12.05 20.47 -31.81
CA GLY A 297 12.53 19.98 -33.11
C GLY A 297 11.57 19.01 -33.81
N GLY A 298 10.26 19.10 -33.56
CA GLY A 298 9.26 18.22 -34.16
C GLY A 298 9.06 16.88 -33.46
N LEU A 299 9.71 16.62 -32.31
CA LEU A 299 9.54 15.37 -31.56
C LEU A 299 8.14 15.23 -30.96
N THR A 300 7.57 16.31 -30.42
CA THR A 300 6.17 16.34 -29.98
C THR A 300 5.47 17.62 -30.41
N TYR A 301 4.26 17.46 -30.94
CA TYR A 301 3.40 18.55 -31.38
C TYR A 301 2.23 18.75 -30.43
N GLN A 302 1.88 20.02 -30.20
CA GLN A 302 0.74 20.49 -29.42
C GLN A 302 -0.24 21.22 -30.34
N TYR A 303 -1.54 21.05 -30.10
CA TYR A 303 -2.58 21.78 -30.85
C TYR A 303 -2.51 23.28 -30.57
N GLU A 304 -2.51 24.09 -31.63
CA GLU A 304 -2.54 25.55 -31.55
C GLU A 304 -3.96 26.07 -31.79
N ILE A 305 -4.52 25.81 -32.97
CA ILE A 305 -5.80 26.43 -33.40
C ILE A 305 -6.43 25.70 -34.62
N THR A 306 -7.75 25.75 -34.72
CA THR A 306 -8.51 25.47 -35.96
C THR A 306 -8.74 26.74 -36.76
N LEU A 307 -8.43 26.69 -38.05
CA LEU A 307 -8.59 27.78 -39.00
C LEU A 307 -9.76 27.48 -39.95
N PRO A 308 -10.55 28.50 -40.35
CA PRO A 308 -11.66 28.30 -41.29
C PRO A 308 -11.19 27.87 -42.69
N PRO A 309 -12.10 27.30 -43.51
CA PRO A 309 -11.79 26.83 -44.86
C PRO A 309 -11.37 27.95 -45.81
N ASN A 310 -10.73 27.58 -46.92
CA ASN A 310 -10.19 28.45 -47.98
C ASN A 310 -9.05 29.40 -47.56
N LEU A 311 -8.45 29.22 -46.38
CA LEU A 311 -7.27 30.00 -45.96
C LEU A 311 -5.98 29.47 -46.59
N THR A 312 -5.05 30.39 -46.87
CA THR A 312 -3.71 30.12 -47.41
C THR A 312 -2.57 30.73 -46.58
N THR A 313 -2.90 31.48 -45.51
CA THR A 313 -1.91 32.13 -44.65
C THR A 313 -2.43 32.36 -43.22
N TYR A 314 -1.52 32.32 -42.24
CA TYR A 314 -1.79 32.66 -40.84
C TYR A 314 -0.54 33.24 -40.18
N THR A 315 -0.70 34.31 -39.40
CA THR A 315 0.41 34.95 -38.67
C THR A 315 0.33 34.57 -37.20
N VAL A 316 1.31 33.78 -36.74
CA VAL A 316 1.42 33.40 -35.33
C VAL A 316 2.19 34.47 -34.58
N THR A 317 1.75 34.80 -33.36
CA THR A 317 2.33 35.82 -32.49
C THR A 317 2.50 35.29 -31.07
N GLY A 318 3.27 35.98 -30.23
CA GLY A 318 3.54 35.54 -28.84
C GLY A 318 4.55 34.39 -28.75
N LEU A 319 5.40 34.25 -29.76
CA LEU A 319 6.49 33.27 -29.80
C LEU A 319 7.66 33.72 -28.92
N THR A 320 8.49 32.77 -28.50
CA THR A 320 9.76 33.05 -27.81
C THR A 320 10.89 33.27 -28.82
N SER A 321 11.85 34.12 -28.48
CA SER A 321 12.99 34.48 -29.34
C SER A 321 14.11 33.44 -29.30
N SER A 322 14.92 33.37 -30.37
CA SER A 322 15.93 32.31 -30.58
C SER A 322 15.38 30.87 -30.57
N THR A 323 14.08 30.68 -30.71
CA THR A 323 13.41 29.38 -30.55
C THR A 323 13.04 28.80 -31.90
N GLN A 324 13.45 27.56 -32.14
CA GLN A 324 12.99 26.80 -33.29
C GLN A 324 11.55 26.31 -33.04
N TYR A 325 10.65 26.71 -33.93
CA TYR A 325 9.29 26.20 -33.99
C TYR A 325 9.15 25.31 -35.22
N SER A 326 8.75 24.06 -35.00
CA SER A 326 8.23 23.18 -36.05
C SER A 326 6.71 23.28 -36.03
N TRP A 327 6.13 23.64 -37.17
CA TRP A 327 4.69 23.73 -37.41
C TRP A 327 4.25 22.52 -38.20
N ARG A 328 3.03 22.07 -37.91
CA ARG A 328 2.36 20.98 -38.61
C ARG A 328 0.92 21.39 -38.84
N LEU A 329 0.54 21.50 -40.10
CA LEU A 329 -0.78 21.90 -40.53
C LEU A 329 -1.43 20.70 -41.21
N PHE A 330 -2.66 20.40 -40.80
CA PHE A 330 -3.53 19.46 -41.48
C PHE A 330 -4.71 20.22 -42.07
N SER A 331 -5.12 19.90 -43.29
CA SER A 331 -6.52 20.09 -43.69
C SER A 331 -7.37 19.01 -42.99
N TYR A 332 -8.63 19.32 -42.65
CA TYR A 332 -9.56 18.34 -42.09
C TYR A 332 -10.88 18.32 -42.87
N ARG A 333 -11.52 17.14 -42.90
CA ARG A 333 -12.86 16.93 -43.46
C ARG A 333 -13.63 15.96 -42.58
N GLU A 334 -13.35 14.67 -42.72
CA GLU A 334 -13.87 13.60 -41.83
C GLU A 334 -12.81 13.26 -40.77
N SER A 335 -11.62 12.94 -41.26
CA SER A 335 -10.35 12.90 -40.56
C SER A 335 -9.45 14.07 -40.98
N ILE A 336 -8.18 14.03 -40.59
CA ILE A 336 -7.10 14.91 -41.04
C ILE A 336 -6.33 14.30 -42.22
N SER A 337 -5.74 15.15 -43.06
CA SER A 337 -4.85 14.78 -44.16
C SER A 337 -3.46 14.32 -43.70
N ALA A 338 -2.56 14.08 -44.65
CA ALA A 338 -1.13 14.05 -44.37
C ALA A 338 -0.65 15.44 -43.90
N PRO A 339 0.35 15.52 -43.00
CA PRO A 339 0.81 16.80 -42.47
C PRO A 339 1.59 17.61 -43.50
N ALA A 340 1.21 18.88 -43.69
CA ALA A 340 2.10 19.91 -44.19
C ALA A 340 3.00 20.39 -43.04
N ASP A 341 4.31 20.15 -43.13
CA ASP A 341 5.28 20.61 -42.14
C ASP A 341 6.00 21.89 -42.57
N GLY A 342 6.45 22.67 -41.60
CA GLY A 342 7.35 23.81 -41.81
C GLY A 342 8.13 24.13 -40.55
N VAL A 343 9.42 24.45 -40.69
CA VAL A 343 10.30 24.77 -39.56
C VAL A 343 10.92 26.15 -39.73
N ALA A 344 10.91 26.94 -38.67
CA ALA A 344 11.56 28.25 -38.64
C ALA A 344 12.05 28.56 -37.22
N THR A 345 13.16 29.28 -37.13
CA THR A 345 13.68 29.78 -35.85
C THR A 345 13.34 31.25 -35.75
N THR A 346 12.71 31.69 -34.67
CA THR A 346 12.49 33.11 -34.40
C THR A 346 13.83 33.84 -34.33
N LEU A 347 13.84 35.13 -34.69
CA LEU A 347 15.07 35.91 -34.59
C LEU A 347 15.56 35.94 -33.13
N PRO A 348 16.87 36.10 -32.90
CA PRO A 348 17.40 36.25 -31.56
C PRO A 348 16.72 37.39 -30.80
N ALA A 349 16.69 37.27 -29.46
CA ALA A 349 16.36 38.39 -28.60
C ALA A 349 17.26 39.59 -28.95
N ASN A 350 16.73 40.81 -28.99
CA ASN A 350 17.62 41.97 -29.14
C ASN A 350 18.54 42.00 -27.93
N LYS A 351 19.85 42.03 -28.17
CA LYS A 351 20.81 42.18 -27.08
C LYS A 351 20.93 43.66 -26.73
N ILE A 352 20.32 44.04 -25.62
CA ILE A 352 20.35 45.39 -25.08
C ILE A 352 21.34 45.38 -23.92
N TYR A 353 22.45 46.12 -24.06
CA TYR A 353 23.55 46.14 -23.11
C TYR A 353 23.85 47.55 -22.62
N THR A 354 24.37 47.67 -21.41
CA THR A 354 24.66 48.97 -20.84
C THR A 354 25.89 49.61 -21.49
N ILE A 355 25.76 50.90 -21.82
CA ILE A 355 26.82 51.79 -22.29
C ILE A 355 27.27 52.81 -21.24
N ASN A 356 26.54 52.91 -20.12
CA ASN A 356 26.89 53.73 -18.96
C ASN A 356 26.32 53.09 -17.67
N SER A 357 26.72 53.62 -16.51
CA SER A 357 26.10 53.32 -15.20
C SER A 357 24.85 54.19 -14.97
N GLY A 358 23.89 53.71 -14.18
CA GLY A 358 22.70 54.48 -13.81
C GLY A 358 21.49 53.64 -13.38
N ASN A 359 20.29 54.16 -13.64
CA ASN A 359 19.03 53.53 -13.28
C ASN A 359 18.54 52.60 -14.39
N TRP A 360 18.00 51.41 -14.06
CA TRP A 360 17.48 50.44 -15.04
C TRP A 360 16.45 51.06 -16.00
N ASN A 361 15.56 51.91 -15.47
CA ASN A 361 14.50 52.57 -16.22
C ASN A 361 14.97 53.78 -17.05
N ASP A 362 16.25 54.16 -17.01
CA ASP A 362 16.78 55.23 -17.83
C ASP A 362 17.09 54.67 -19.24
N PRO A 363 16.43 55.13 -20.32
CA PRO A 363 16.72 54.63 -21.66
C PRO A 363 18.16 54.95 -22.11
N SER A 364 18.78 56.01 -21.57
CA SER A 364 20.10 56.50 -22.01
C SER A 364 21.28 55.65 -21.57
N ILE A 365 21.11 54.76 -20.58
CA ILE A 365 22.18 53.83 -20.17
C ILE A 365 22.29 52.62 -21.12
N TRP A 366 21.34 52.41 -22.04
CA TRP A 366 21.24 51.25 -22.91
C TRP A 366 21.66 51.57 -24.35
N ASN A 367 22.37 50.65 -25.02
CA ASN A 367 22.93 50.85 -26.36
C ASN A 367 21.90 51.13 -27.48
N THR A 368 20.62 50.84 -27.25
CA THR A 368 19.51 51.07 -28.19
C THR A 368 18.65 52.30 -27.84
N SER A 369 19.01 53.05 -26.78
CA SER A 369 18.16 54.11 -26.21
C SER A 369 16.77 53.64 -25.77
N THR A 370 16.64 52.35 -25.42
CA THR A 370 15.38 51.73 -24.96
C THR A 370 15.65 50.82 -23.76
N VAL A 371 14.78 50.88 -22.75
CA VAL A 371 14.83 49.96 -21.60
C VAL A 371 14.49 48.54 -22.07
N PRO A 372 15.22 47.49 -21.63
CA PRO A 372 14.92 46.11 -21.97
C PRO A 372 13.49 45.70 -21.64
N THR A 373 12.89 44.92 -22.53
CA THR A 373 11.57 44.30 -22.37
C THR A 373 11.68 42.79 -22.22
N SER A 374 10.56 42.13 -21.92
CA SER A 374 10.47 40.66 -21.76
C SER A 374 10.88 39.82 -22.99
N GLN A 375 11.22 40.47 -24.12
CA GLN A 375 11.69 39.86 -25.37
C GLN A 375 13.21 40.05 -25.60
N ASP A 376 13.86 40.92 -24.81
CA ASP A 376 15.24 41.38 -25.04
C ASP A 376 16.21 40.73 -24.05
N SER A 377 17.43 40.44 -24.48
CA SER A 377 18.50 39.98 -23.57
C SER A 377 19.20 41.19 -22.97
N ALA A 378 19.02 41.40 -21.67
CA ALA A 378 19.59 42.53 -20.94
C ALA A 378 20.99 42.19 -20.40
N GLU A 379 22.02 42.91 -20.84
CA GLU A 379 23.38 42.76 -20.31
C GLU A 379 23.82 43.99 -19.50
N VAL A 380 24.11 43.77 -18.22
CA VAL A 380 24.85 44.74 -17.40
C VAL A 380 26.33 44.50 -17.65
N SER A 381 26.90 45.32 -18.53
CA SER A 381 28.28 45.22 -19.02
C SER A 381 29.32 45.36 -17.89
N VAL A 382 30.51 44.78 -18.09
CA VAL A 382 31.65 44.90 -17.16
C VAL A 382 31.96 46.38 -16.89
N GLY A 383 32.19 46.73 -15.62
CA GLY A 383 32.52 48.09 -15.20
C GLY A 383 31.32 49.03 -15.01
N HIS A 384 30.13 48.67 -15.48
CA HIS A 384 28.91 49.44 -15.23
C HIS A 384 28.19 49.00 -13.95
N SER A 385 27.57 49.95 -13.27
CA SER A 385 26.69 49.73 -12.12
C SER A 385 25.28 50.18 -12.45
N VAL A 386 24.31 49.27 -12.38
CA VAL A 386 22.89 49.53 -12.65
C VAL A 386 22.08 49.35 -11.37
N ILE A 387 21.14 50.25 -11.13
CA ILE A 387 20.19 50.16 -10.03
C ILE A 387 18.79 49.89 -10.58
N PHE A 388 18.17 48.77 -10.20
CA PHE A 388 16.78 48.46 -10.49
C PHE A 388 15.86 49.31 -9.61
N ASN A 389 15.49 50.47 -10.15
CA ASN A 389 14.69 51.50 -9.48
C ASN A 389 13.19 51.44 -9.86
N ALA A 390 12.73 50.36 -10.50
CA ALA A 390 11.39 50.22 -11.05
C ALA A 390 10.40 49.55 -10.07
N ALA A 391 9.12 49.89 -10.17
CA ALA A 391 8.06 49.08 -9.53
C ALA A 391 7.87 47.74 -10.26
N THR A 392 7.94 47.75 -11.59
CA THR A 392 7.92 46.57 -12.46
C THR A 392 8.98 46.70 -13.55
N GLY A 393 9.59 45.59 -13.92
CA GLY A 393 10.50 45.49 -15.06
C GLY A 393 10.60 44.06 -15.56
N ALA A 394 11.03 43.87 -16.81
CA ALA A 394 11.16 42.54 -17.38
C ALA A 394 12.31 42.46 -18.39
N CYS A 395 12.94 41.30 -18.50
CA CYS A 395 13.85 40.98 -19.60
C CYS A 395 13.61 39.54 -20.09
N GLY A 396 14.08 39.22 -21.29
CA GLY A 396 14.18 37.86 -21.82
C GLY A 396 15.20 37.06 -21.03
N THR A 397 16.48 37.31 -21.26
CA THR A 397 17.61 36.72 -20.50
C THR A 397 18.36 37.82 -19.77
N LEU A 398 18.81 37.56 -18.54
CA LEU A 398 19.59 38.51 -17.75
C LEU A 398 21.07 38.09 -17.68
N LEU A 399 21.96 38.97 -18.16
CA LEU A 399 23.40 38.76 -18.21
C LEU A 399 24.10 39.78 -17.30
N VAL A 400 24.50 39.38 -16.10
CA VAL A 400 25.17 40.26 -15.13
C VAL A 400 26.69 40.06 -15.21
N LYS A 401 27.41 41.06 -15.74
CA LYS A 401 28.89 41.08 -15.84
C LYS A 401 29.54 42.23 -15.09
N GLY A 402 28.82 43.35 -14.93
CA GLY A 402 29.10 44.42 -13.96
C GLY A 402 28.26 44.24 -12.70
N THR A 403 27.88 45.35 -12.07
CA THR A 403 27.04 45.34 -10.86
C THR A 403 25.59 45.62 -11.21
N LEU A 404 24.68 44.71 -10.83
CA LEU A 404 23.24 44.97 -10.79
C LEU A 404 22.80 45.03 -9.33
N ALA A 405 22.43 46.21 -8.87
CA ALA A 405 21.76 46.41 -7.59
C ALA A 405 20.24 46.44 -7.80
N TYR A 406 19.44 45.90 -6.88
CA TYR A 406 18.08 46.40 -6.68
C TYR A 406 18.08 47.53 -5.64
N TRP A 407 16.89 48.05 -5.29
CA TRP A 407 16.64 48.97 -4.17
C TRP A 407 16.76 50.50 -4.39
N THR A 408 15.62 51.18 -4.64
CA THR A 408 15.38 52.61 -4.29
C THR A 408 13.90 52.96 -3.98
N SER A 409 12.99 51.99 -3.79
CA SER A 409 11.53 52.25 -3.83
C SER A 409 10.80 52.16 -2.48
N ASN A 410 9.76 52.99 -2.33
CA ASN A 410 8.80 52.93 -1.21
C ASN A 410 7.66 51.92 -1.42
N ALA A 411 7.79 51.01 -2.39
CA ALA A 411 6.79 50.01 -2.76
C ALA A 411 7.45 48.73 -3.29
N ASN A 412 6.67 47.63 -3.34
CA ASN A 412 7.10 46.34 -3.88
C ASN A 412 7.69 46.46 -5.29
N GLN A 413 8.74 45.69 -5.56
CA GLN A 413 9.42 45.63 -6.84
C GLN A 413 9.27 44.25 -7.47
N TYR A 414 8.87 44.18 -8.74
CA TYR A 414 8.71 42.93 -9.48
C TYR A 414 9.62 42.93 -10.71
N PHE A 415 10.65 42.08 -10.72
CA PHE A 415 11.54 41.90 -11.86
C PHE A 415 11.33 40.52 -12.48
N VAL A 416 10.88 40.48 -13.74
CA VAL A 416 10.55 39.24 -14.45
C VAL A 416 11.60 38.92 -15.50
N VAL A 417 12.38 37.87 -15.26
CA VAL A 417 13.29 37.28 -16.25
C VAL A 417 12.55 36.11 -16.89
N ASN A 418 12.16 36.27 -18.15
CA ASN A 418 11.37 35.26 -18.87
C ASN A 418 12.14 33.95 -19.10
N GLY A 419 13.45 34.04 -19.32
CA GLY A 419 14.40 32.95 -19.43
C GLY A 419 15.37 32.93 -18.26
N ASP A 420 16.66 32.83 -18.57
CA ASP A 420 17.71 32.50 -17.60
C ASP A 420 18.36 33.74 -16.98
N VAL A 421 18.86 33.58 -15.75
CA VAL A 421 19.70 34.55 -15.04
C VAL A 421 21.13 34.01 -15.00
N ILE A 422 22.08 34.75 -15.57
CA ILE A 422 23.49 34.38 -15.63
C ILE A 422 24.33 35.48 -14.97
N VAL A 423 24.92 35.17 -13.82
CA VAL A 423 25.89 36.01 -13.13
C VAL A 423 27.29 35.49 -13.46
N TYR A 424 27.99 36.21 -14.34
CA TYR A 424 29.35 35.88 -14.78
C TYR A 424 30.38 36.06 -13.66
N PRO A 425 31.62 35.54 -13.77
CA PRO A 425 32.65 35.66 -12.71
C PRO A 425 32.94 37.08 -12.20
N THR A 426 32.80 38.11 -13.03
CA THR A 426 32.95 39.53 -12.64
C THR A 426 31.63 40.17 -12.21
N GLY A 427 30.52 39.48 -12.40
CA GLY A 427 29.16 39.94 -12.16
C GLY A 427 28.81 39.96 -10.68
N ASN A 428 28.09 40.99 -10.27
CA ASN A 428 27.65 41.19 -8.90
C ASN A 428 26.16 41.58 -8.90
N PHE A 429 25.28 40.61 -8.68
CA PHE A 429 23.84 40.87 -8.53
C PHE A 429 23.53 40.91 -7.03
N ASN A 430 23.26 42.11 -6.50
CA ASN A 430 23.08 42.34 -5.07
C ASN A 430 21.99 43.39 -4.77
N ALA A 431 21.88 43.79 -3.50
CA ALA A 431 20.91 44.76 -3.00
C ALA A 431 21.33 46.24 -3.06
N GLY A 432 22.50 46.54 -3.63
CA GLY A 432 23.11 47.85 -3.55
C GLY A 432 23.52 48.26 -2.13
N SER A 433 23.69 49.57 -1.93
CA SER A 433 24.05 50.17 -0.64
C SER A 433 22.85 50.70 0.15
N GLY A 434 21.63 50.47 -0.32
CA GLY A 434 20.41 50.99 0.28
C GLY A 434 19.74 50.00 1.23
N THR A 435 19.70 50.33 2.52
CA THR A 435 18.68 49.74 3.40
C THR A 435 17.32 50.35 3.07
N GLY A 436 16.24 49.59 3.20
CA GLY A 436 14.92 50.20 3.27
C GLY A 436 13.84 49.28 3.84
N PRO A 437 12.57 49.69 3.77
CA PRO A 437 11.55 49.19 4.69
C PRO A 437 11.30 47.69 4.53
N ALA A 438 11.34 46.96 5.65
CA ALA A 438 11.05 45.53 5.70
C ALA A 438 9.65 45.16 5.15
N ALA A 439 8.75 46.15 5.04
CA ALA A 439 7.40 46.03 4.48
C ALA A 439 7.34 45.90 2.95
N ASN A 440 8.40 46.26 2.21
CA ASN A 440 8.39 46.35 0.74
C ASN A 440 9.27 45.28 0.09
N PRO A 441 8.73 44.10 -0.30
CA PRO A 441 9.50 43.04 -0.92
C PRO A 441 9.98 43.30 -2.36
N PHE A 442 11.13 42.70 -2.69
CA PHE A 442 11.63 42.53 -4.06
C PHE A 442 11.36 41.09 -4.53
N TYR A 443 10.73 40.93 -5.69
CA TYR A 443 10.39 39.65 -6.30
C TYR A 443 11.18 39.47 -7.61
N LEU A 444 12.10 38.51 -7.64
CA LEU A 444 12.79 38.07 -8.84
C LEU A 444 12.13 36.80 -9.39
N TYR A 445 11.42 36.93 -10.51
CA TYR A 445 10.88 35.78 -11.24
C TYR A 445 11.90 35.30 -12.26
N ILE A 446 12.15 34.01 -12.29
CA ILE A 446 13.07 33.33 -13.23
C ILE A 446 12.27 32.25 -13.97
N GLY A 447 12.35 32.24 -15.30
CA GLY A 447 11.46 31.42 -16.15
C GLY A 447 10.09 32.06 -16.38
N GLY A 448 9.94 33.38 -16.21
CA GLY A 448 8.70 34.14 -16.41
C GLY A 448 7.81 34.24 -15.17
N SER A 449 6.63 34.87 -15.29
CA SER A 449 5.72 35.15 -14.16
C SER A 449 4.43 34.32 -14.14
N ALA A 450 4.24 33.41 -15.11
CA ALA A 450 3.02 32.64 -15.30
C ALA A 450 3.29 31.15 -15.58
N LEU A 451 2.32 30.29 -15.23
CA LEU A 451 2.36 28.85 -15.52
C LEU A 451 2.29 28.51 -17.02
N THR A 452 2.08 29.50 -17.89
CA THR A 452 2.11 29.35 -19.35
C THR A 452 3.50 29.58 -19.95
N SER A 453 4.50 29.99 -19.16
CA SER A 453 5.85 30.22 -19.66
C SER A 453 6.54 28.91 -20.07
N THR A 454 7.02 28.86 -21.31
CA THR A 454 7.70 27.70 -21.89
C THR A 454 9.23 27.75 -21.73
N ALA A 455 9.76 28.69 -20.96
CA ALA A 455 11.18 28.81 -20.71
C ALA A 455 11.67 27.90 -19.57
N ALA A 456 12.96 27.57 -19.59
CA ALA A 456 13.63 26.87 -18.49
C ALA A 456 13.68 27.76 -17.24
N GLY A 457 14.41 28.88 -17.29
CA GLY A 457 14.61 29.71 -16.12
C GLY A 457 15.70 29.14 -15.21
N ASN A 458 16.89 28.91 -15.79
CA ASN A 458 18.09 28.55 -15.04
C ASN A 458 18.62 29.76 -14.26
N LEU A 459 19.27 29.48 -13.13
CA LEU A 459 20.07 30.44 -12.37
C LEU A 459 21.52 29.96 -12.35
N ILE A 460 22.38 30.62 -13.12
CA ILE A 460 23.81 30.29 -13.24
C ILE A 460 24.61 31.36 -12.49
N VAL A 461 25.34 30.96 -11.44
CA VAL A 461 26.06 31.87 -10.55
C VAL A 461 27.55 31.52 -10.54
N ASP A 462 28.33 32.17 -11.38
CA ASP A 462 29.79 32.12 -11.39
C ASP A 462 30.45 33.33 -10.71
N GLY A 463 29.73 34.44 -10.57
CA GLY A 463 30.11 35.60 -9.75
C GLY A 463 29.43 35.64 -8.38
N THR A 464 29.01 36.84 -7.97
CA THR A 464 28.29 37.08 -6.71
C THR A 464 26.78 37.23 -6.97
N PHE A 465 25.98 36.31 -6.43
CA PHE A 465 24.53 36.46 -6.33
C PHE A 465 24.15 36.59 -4.85
N ASP A 466 23.95 37.81 -4.38
CA ASP A 466 23.69 38.14 -2.98
C ASP A 466 22.32 38.80 -2.81
N MET A 467 21.31 37.99 -2.49
CA MET A 467 19.96 38.49 -2.22
C MET A 467 19.75 38.83 -0.72
N GLN A 468 20.81 38.92 0.09
CA GLN A 468 20.70 39.24 1.51
C GLN A 468 20.46 40.75 1.75
N THR A 469 19.41 41.08 2.53
CA THR A 469 19.12 42.47 2.95
C THR A 469 18.51 42.52 4.34
N THR A 470 18.01 43.69 4.73
CA THR A 470 17.02 43.89 5.81
C THR A 470 15.56 43.77 5.34
N ALA A 471 15.31 43.63 4.03
CA ALA A 471 13.99 43.58 3.40
C ALA A 471 13.63 42.15 2.95
N SER A 472 12.36 41.90 2.60
CA SER A 472 11.93 40.56 2.19
C SER A 472 12.21 40.33 0.69
N VAL A 473 13.15 39.46 0.36
CA VAL A 473 13.55 39.19 -1.03
C VAL A 473 13.14 37.79 -1.45
N GLN A 474 12.34 37.66 -2.51
CA GLN A 474 11.86 36.37 -3.00
C GLN A 474 12.42 36.05 -4.38
N VAL A 475 12.99 34.85 -4.52
CA VAL A 475 13.39 34.28 -5.81
C VAL A 475 12.38 33.20 -6.18
N LEU A 476 11.70 33.41 -7.32
CA LEU A 476 10.55 32.61 -7.75
C LEU A 476 10.88 31.90 -9.07
N PHE A 477 10.89 30.57 -9.05
CA PHE A 477 11.11 29.73 -10.22
C PHE A 477 9.77 29.29 -10.82
N TYR A 478 9.50 29.75 -12.04
CA TYR A 478 8.25 29.56 -12.78
C TYR A 478 8.47 28.80 -14.10
N GLY A 479 7.40 28.64 -14.88
CA GLY A 479 7.42 28.00 -16.20
C GLY A 479 7.32 26.48 -16.18
N THR A 480 7.02 25.89 -17.34
CA THR A 480 6.70 24.45 -17.48
C THR A 480 7.89 23.57 -17.87
N GLN A 481 9.09 24.13 -18.04
CA GLN A 481 10.29 23.36 -18.38
C GLN A 481 11.17 23.10 -17.17
N ASN A 482 11.98 22.04 -17.27
CA ASN A 482 13.05 21.76 -16.31
C ASN A 482 14.09 22.88 -16.29
N ALA A 483 14.64 23.14 -15.12
CA ALA A 483 15.62 24.19 -14.86
C ALA A 483 16.64 23.75 -13.82
N THR A 484 17.74 24.48 -13.72
CA THR A 484 18.82 24.21 -12.78
C THR A 484 19.29 25.47 -12.05
N VAL A 485 19.82 25.29 -10.84
CA VAL A 485 20.67 26.27 -10.16
C VAL A 485 22.10 25.74 -10.14
N THR A 486 23.02 26.45 -10.79
CA THR A 486 24.38 26.00 -11.12
C THR A 486 25.40 27.14 -10.97
N GLY A 487 26.66 26.88 -11.37
CA GLY A 487 27.74 27.85 -11.35
C GLY A 487 28.66 27.69 -10.13
N SER A 488 29.84 28.28 -10.24
CA SER A 488 31.01 28.09 -9.37
C SER A 488 31.29 29.25 -8.41
N GLY A 489 30.53 30.33 -8.49
CA GLY A 489 30.74 31.56 -7.71
C GLY A 489 30.57 31.35 -6.22
N ALA A 490 31.44 31.98 -5.42
CA ALA A 490 31.51 31.72 -3.97
C ALA A 490 30.22 32.10 -3.21
N THR A 491 29.53 33.16 -3.65
CA THR A 491 28.32 33.69 -2.99
C THR A 491 27.08 33.37 -3.83
N CYS A 492 26.13 32.65 -3.25
CA CYS A 492 24.82 32.38 -3.82
C CYS A 492 23.80 32.33 -2.68
N ASP A 493 23.33 33.50 -2.28
CA ASP A 493 22.51 33.68 -1.09
C ASP A 493 21.07 33.93 -1.51
N ILE A 494 20.17 33.01 -1.10
CA ILE A 494 18.78 32.97 -1.55
C ILE A 494 17.86 32.86 -0.31
N PRO A 495 17.45 34.01 0.29
CA PRO A 495 16.77 34.01 1.59
C PRO A 495 15.35 33.42 1.53
N PHE A 496 14.65 33.55 0.40
CA PHE A 496 13.34 32.94 0.16
C PHE A 496 13.28 32.32 -1.24
N ILE A 497 12.87 31.06 -1.30
CA ILE A 497 12.69 30.28 -2.54
C ILE A 497 11.22 29.93 -2.72
N TYR A 498 10.66 30.22 -3.89
CA TYR A 498 9.32 29.80 -4.30
C TYR A 498 9.39 29.04 -5.63
N VAL A 499 8.75 27.86 -5.71
CA VAL A 499 8.79 26.99 -6.89
C VAL A 499 7.38 26.70 -7.39
N ASN A 500 7.15 27.00 -8.67
CA ASN A 500 5.86 26.84 -9.33
C ASN A 500 6.03 26.37 -10.78
N LYS A 501 6.48 25.12 -10.92
CA LYS A 501 6.86 24.48 -12.20
C LYS A 501 5.71 23.76 -12.91
N GLY A 502 4.50 23.79 -12.36
CA GLY A 502 3.29 23.20 -12.96
C GLY A 502 3.14 21.70 -12.68
N SER A 503 3.64 20.85 -13.59
CA SER A 503 3.55 19.39 -13.44
C SER A 503 4.66 18.84 -12.54
N LEU A 504 4.39 17.76 -11.80
CA LEU A 504 5.38 17.06 -10.96
C LEU A 504 6.66 16.66 -11.71
N ASN A 505 6.56 16.41 -13.01
CA ASN A 505 7.70 16.03 -13.87
C ASN A 505 8.63 17.21 -14.17
N ASN A 506 8.17 18.44 -13.94
CA ASN A 506 8.91 19.67 -14.20
C ASN A 506 9.65 20.06 -12.91
N GLN A 507 10.98 20.12 -12.96
CA GLN A 507 11.83 20.35 -11.80
C GLN A 507 12.69 21.60 -11.90
N ILE A 508 12.97 22.23 -10.76
CA ILE A 508 14.17 23.05 -10.53
C ILE A 508 15.16 22.21 -9.71
N GLU A 509 16.33 21.93 -10.28
CA GLU A 509 17.37 21.13 -9.62
C GLU A 509 18.56 21.98 -9.17
N PHE A 510 18.81 22.00 -7.87
CA PHE A 510 19.94 22.69 -7.26
C PHE A 510 21.16 21.77 -7.31
N LEU A 511 22.08 22.08 -8.22
CA LEU A 511 23.35 21.37 -8.45
C LEU A 511 24.55 22.08 -7.79
N ARG A 512 24.31 23.18 -7.07
CA ARG A 512 25.28 23.89 -6.24
C ARG A 512 24.72 24.18 -4.84
N THR A 513 25.61 24.45 -3.90
CA THR A 513 25.25 25.00 -2.58
C THR A 513 24.73 26.44 -2.72
N PHE A 514 23.72 26.76 -1.91
CA PHE A 514 23.23 28.12 -1.68
C PHE A 514 23.11 28.36 -0.17
N THR A 515 23.17 29.62 0.26
CA THR A 515 22.97 30.01 1.66
C THR A 515 21.55 30.56 1.87
N GLN A 516 20.93 30.25 3.01
CA GLN A 516 19.79 31.01 3.52
C GLN A 516 20.26 31.84 4.73
N PRO A 517 20.66 33.12 4.54
CA PRO A 517 21.29 33.90 5.60
C PRO A 517 20.40 34.11 6.83
N SER A 518 20.98 34.05 8.03
CA SER A 518 20.27 33.57 9.22
C SER A 518 20.43 34.40 10.52
N SER A 519 20.59 35.73 10.43
CA SER A 519 20.87 36.57 11.61
C SER A 519 19.81 37.64 11.96
N LEU A 520 18.89 37.98 11.05
CA LEU A 520 17.98 39.10 11.26
C LEU A 520 16.65 38.69 11.90
N SER A 521 16.39 39.26 13.09
CA SER A 521 15.18 39.11 13.89
C SER A 521 13.94 39.82 13.33
N SER A 522 14.02 40.43 12.15
CA SER A 522 12.89 41.08 11.45
C SER A 522 12.05 40.11 10.62
N TYR A 523 12.54 38.90 10.32
CA TYR A 523 11.85 37.91 9.48
C TYR A 523 11.00 36.92 10.30
N THR A 524 10.08 37.42 11.12
CA THR A 524 9.44 36.67 12.21
C THR A 524 8.24 35.80 11.85
N SER A 525 7.79 35.76 10.58
CA SER A 525 6.52 35.08 10.24
C SER A 525 6.40 34.41 8.87
N VAL A 526 7.35 34.56 7.94
CA VAL A 526 7.17 34.13 6.52
C VAL A 526 8.01 32.89 6.18
N GLN A 527 7.40 31.94 5.45
CA GLN A 527 8.04 30.68 5.03
C GLN A 527 9.16 30.95 4.01
N ARG A 528 10.37 30.40 4.26
CA ARG A 528 11.57 30.61 3.42
C ARG A 528 11.76 29.65 2.24
N MET A 529 11.00 28.56 2.18
CA MET A 529 11.01 27.63 1.04
C MET A 529 9.57 27.13 0.82
N ILE A 530 9.06 27.29 -0.40
CA ILE A 530 7.71 26.88 -0.80
C ILE A 530 7.76 26.17 -2.14
N VAL A 531 7.18 24.96 -2.22
CA VAL A 531 6.87 24.29 -3.50
C VAL A 531 5.35 24.32 -3.69
N ASN A 532 4.89 25.16 -4.61
CA ASN A 532 3.48 25.31 -4.94
C ASN A 532 3.02 24.34 -6.02
N SER A 533 3.88 24.08 -7.02
CA SER A 533 3.67 23.06 -8.04
C SER A 533 5.00 22.65 -8.70
N GLY A 534 5.03 21.44 -9.25
CA GLY A 534 6.24 20.78 -9.76
C GLY A 534 7.23 20.35 -8.67
N THR A 535 8.45 20.07 -9.08
CA THR A 535 9.50 19.51 -8.20
C THR A 535 10.58 20.53 -7.86
N MET A 536 10.92 20.68 -6.58
CA MET A 536 12.18 21.27 -6.13
C MET A 536 13.11 20.14 -5.69
N LYS A 537 14.22 19.96 -6.40
CA LYS A 537 15.19 18.89 -6.16
C LYS A 537 16.52 19.46 -5.68
N LEU A 538 17.01 18.94 -4.56
CA LEU A 538 18.30 19.30 -3.98
C LEU A 538 19.29 18.16 -4.22
N SER A 539 20.32 18.41 -5.05
CA SER A 539 21.30 17.40 -5.49
C SER A 539 22.75 17.76 -5.15
N ALA A 540 22.97 18.81 -4.36
CA ALA A 540 24.27 19.27 -3.88
C ALA A 540 24.34 19.29 -2.34
N PRO A 541 25.55 19.34 -1.73
CA PRO A 541 25.69 19.58 -0.29
C PRO A 541 25.03 20.91 0.10
N ILE A 542 24.14 20.88 1.08
CA ILE A 542 23.46 22.07 1.60
C ILE A 542 23.39 21.93 3.11
N VAL A 543 24.18 22.74 3.80
CA VAL A 543 24.19 22.87 5.26
C VAL A 543 23.56 24.21 5.62
N VAL A 544 22.23 24.30 5.48
CA VAL A 544 21.47 25.48 5.95
C VAL A 544 20.94 25.22 7.34
N ASN A 545 21.41 26.02 8.30
CA ASN A 545 21.05 25.87 9.71
C ASN A 545 19.62 26.34 10.04
N SER A 546 18.88 26.89 9.05
CA SER A 546 17.73 27.76 9.30
C SER A 546 16.71 27.86 8.15
N PHE A 547 15.68 27.01 8.12
CA PHE A 547 14.39 27.43 7.55
C PHE A 547 13.48 28.02 8.64
N HIS A 548 12.89 29.20 8.37
CA HIS A 548 11.95 29.87 9.26
C HIS A 548 10.52 29.50 8.86
N THR A 549 9.75 28.86 9.75
CA THR A 549 8.29 28.71 9.62
C THR A 549 7.64 28.51 10.99
N SER A 550 6.43 29.04 11.20
CA SER A 550 5.53 28.63 12.29
C SER A 550 4.63 27.44 11.95
N MET A 551 4.71 26.92 10.70
CA MET A 551 4.26 25.60 10.24
C MET A 551 5.02 25.23 8.96
N VAL A 552 5.55 24.01 8.86
CA VAL A 552 6.35 23.54 7.73
C VAL A 552 5.45 22.88 6.68
N TYR A 553 4.83 23.71 5.84
CA TYR A 553 4.12 23.26 4.64
C TYR A 553 5.09 23.28 3.44
N PHE A 554 5.83 22.19 3.21
CA PHE A 554 6.66 22.07 2.00
C PHE A 554 5.88 21.79 0.72
N VAL A 555 4.58 21.50 0.83
CA VAL A 555 3.80 20.94 -0.27
C VAL A 555 2.36 21.46 -0.19
N ASN A 556 2.05 22.48 -1.00
CA ASN A 556 0.77 23.20 -0.94
C ASN A 556 -0.29 22.69 -1.93
N ASN A 557 0.04 21.70 -2.78
CA ASN A 557 -0.87 21.16 -3.78
C ASN A 557 -0.52 19.71 -4.16
N ASN A 558 -1.49 18.97 -4.69
CA ASN A 558 -1.39 17.58 -5.15
C ASN A 558 -0.25 17.35 -6.16
N ASN A 559 0.16 18.40 -6.87
CA ASN A 559 1.18 18.38 -7.92
C ASN A 559 2.52 19.00 -7.47
N SER A 560 2.84 19.03 -6.18
CA SER A 560 4.14 19.53 -5.68
C SER A 560 4.99 18.43 -5.04
N ARG A 561 6.31 18.50 -5.25
CA ARG A 561 7.33 17.61 -4.67
C ARG A 561 8.53 18.39 -4.14
N PHE A 562 8.95 18.11 -2.91
CA PHE A 562 10.27 18.49 -2.40
C PHE A 562 11.15 17.25 -2.29
N TRP A 563 12.34 17.26 -2.92
CA TRP A 563 13.17 16.05 -3.10
C TRP A 563 14.62 16.29 -2.62
N LEU A 564 15.04 15.53 -1.62
CA LEU A 564 16.43 15.47 -1.14
C LEU A 564 17.16 14.30 -1.80
N ASN A 565 18.23 14.59 -2.54
CA ASN A 565 18.94 13.64 -3.40
C ASN A 565 20.47 13.68 -3.20
N HIS A 566 20.95 14.16 -2.04
CA HIS A 566 22.39 14.24 -1.75
C HIS A 566 22.69 14.05 -0.27
N THR A 567 23.69 13.23 0.07
CA THR A 567 24.03 12.86 1.47
C THR A 567 24.48 14.05 2.33
N GLY A 568 25.19 15.00 1.74
CA GLY A 568 25.61 16.26 2.37
C GLY A 568 24.50 17.31 2.59
N ILE A 569 23.22 16.96 2.44
CA ILE A 569 22.09 17.82 2.80
C ILE A 569 21.75 17.60 4.27
N ASN A 570 21.70 18.69 5.05
CA ASN A 570 21.19 18.67 6.43
C ASN A 570 20.30 19.90 6.66
N LEU A 571 18.98 19.69 6.66
CA LEU A 571 17.97 20.73 6.82
C LEU A 571 17.39 20.72 8.25
N SER A 572 17.40 21.86 8.92
CA SER A 572 16.83 22.02 10.27
C SER A 572 16.10 23.36 10.45
N PRO A 573 15.07 23.42 11.33
CA PRO A 573 14.47 24.69 11.75
C PRO A 573 15.40 25.46 12.69
N VAL A 574 15.21 26.79 12.75
CA VAL A 574 16.01 27.67 13.62
C VAL A 574 15.77 27.37 15.10
N PRO A 575 16.81 27.24 15.95
CA PRO A 575 16.65 26.92 17.38
C PRO A 575 15.87 27.93 18.24
N LEU A 576 15.67 29.17 17.76
CA LEU A 576 15.20 30.30 18.59
C LEU A 576 13.70 30.63 18.44
N VAL A 577 12.96 29.93 17.58
CA VAL A 577 11.50 30.18 17.42
C VAL A 577 10.70 29.18 18.25
N THR A 578 10.25 29.60 19.42
CA THR A 578 9.29 28.86 20.25
C THR A 578 7.89 28.86 19.59
N GLY A 579 7.70 28.04 18.54
CA GLY A 579 6.46 28.02 17.77
C GLY A 579 6.42 27.10 16.54
N ILE A 580 6.32 25.79 16.76
CA ILE A 580 5.65 24.79 15.88
C ILE A 580 6.19 24.60 14.43
N ALA A 581 7.30 23.85 14.27
CA ALA A 581 7.73 23.37 12.94
C ALA A 581 7.00 22.08 12.45
N THR A 582 5.66 22.06 12.47
CA THR A 582 4.85 20.84 12.12
C THR A 582 4.96 20.48 10.64
N LEU A 583 5.17 19.20 10.34
CA LEU A 583 5.04 18.63 9.00
C LEU A 583 3.57 18.35 8.66
N GLY A 584 3.03 19.02 7.64
CA GLY A 584 1.74 18.69 7.01
C GLY A 584 1.93 18.46 5.51
N LEU A 585 1.53 17.29 5.00
CA LEU A 585 1.75 16.89 3.60
C LEU A 585 0.44 16.79 2.80
N PHE A 586 0.36 17.55 1.70
CA PHE A 586 -0.68 17.52 0.65
C PHE A 586 -0.13 17.11 -0.73
N GLY A 587 1.16 16.80 -0.80
CA GLY A 587 1.87 16.22 -1.95
C GLY A 587 3.13 15.51 -1.46
N GLU A 588 4.16 15.37 -2.29
CA GLU A 588 5.30 14.50 -2.01
C GLU A 588 6.48 15.18 -1.29
N LEU A 589 6.87 14.67 -0.11
CA LEU A 589 8.22 14.83 0.43
C LEU A 589 9.01 13.56 0.14
N ARG A 590 10.06 13.69 -0.67
CA ARG A 590 10.92 12.59 -1.12
C ARG A 590 12.34 12.71 -0.56
N ILE A 591 12.83 11.63 0.04
CA ILE A 591 14.17 11.56 0.61
C ILE A 591 14.85 10.32 0.03
N ASP A 592 15.77 10.55 -0.91
CA ASP A 592 16.63 9.51 -1.49
C ASP A 592 18.00 9.55 -0.79
N ALA A 593 18.48 10.74 -0.43
CA ALA A 593 19.65 10.92 0.43
C ALA A 593 19.61 12.26 1.18
N GLY A 594 20.39 12.37 2.26
CA GLY A 594 20.46 13.54 3.13
C GLY A 594 19.57 13.44 4.37
N LYS A 595 19.47 14.52 5.13
CA LYS A 595 18.79 14.59 6.43
C LYS A 595 17.86 15.80 6.52
N ILE A 596 16.67 15.58 7.07
CA ILE A 596 15.73 16.64 7.44
C ILE A 596 15.23 16.46 8.88
N ASN A 597 15.24 17.53 9.65
CA ASN A 597 14.76 17.56 11.04
C ASN A 597 13.53 18.49 11.12
N LEU A 598 12.46 18.07 11.78
CA LEU A 598 11.15 18.74 11.79
C LEU A 598 10.50 18.68 13.17
N GLY A 599 9.68 19.68 13.50
CA GLY A 599 9.00 19.82 14.79
C GLY A 599 9.89 20.31 15.94
N THR A 600 9.24 20.69 17.05
CA THR A 600 9.87 21.04 18.33
C THR A 600 9.38 20.18 19.50
N GLY A 601 8.42 19.27 19.28
CA GLY A 601 8.07 18.16 20.20
C GLY A 601 6.61 18.11 20.66
N ALA A 602 5.89 19.24 20.62
CA ALA A 602 4.44 19.30 20.85
C ALA A 602 3.62 19.26 19.54
N ASN A 603 4.23 18.80 18.44
CA ASN A 603 3.67 18.90 17.09
C ASN A 603 2.82 17.69 16.72
N SER A 604 1.69 17.95 16.06
CA SER A 604 0.91 16.94 15.35
C SER A 604 1.30 16.89 13.89
N ASN A 605 2.31 16.09 13.54
CA ASN A 605 2.70 15.88 12.15
C ASN A 605 1.69 14.96 11.44
N TYR A 606 1.37 15.22 10.18
CA TYR A 606 0.38 14.41 9.46
C TYR A 606 0.60 14.29 7.95
N ILE A 607 0.10 13.19 7.40
CA ILE A 607 -0.16 13.01 5.99
C ILE A 607 -1.68 13.04 5.77
N THR A 608 -2.15 13.87 4.85
CA THR A 608 -3.56 14.02 4.50
C THR A 608 -3.78 13.76 3.00
N THR A 609 -4.93 14.17 2.44
CA THR A 609 -5.30 14.00 1.03
C THR A 609 -4.15 14.35 0.09
N ASN A 610 -3.74 13.38 -0.73
CA ASN A 610 -2.64 13.45 -1.71
C ASN A 610 -1.23 13.66 -1.13
N GLY A 611 -1.08 13.68 0.20
CA GLY A 611 0.21 13.70 0.85
C GLY A 611 0.96 12.38 0.70
N VAL A 612 2.26 12.47 0.40
CA VAL A 612 3.16 11.32 0.31
C VAL A 612 4.45 11.62 1.06
N LEU A 613 4.80 10.79 2.05
CA LEU A 613 6.16 10.75 2.59
C LEU A 613 6.87 9.53 1.99
N LYS A 614 7.87 9.76 1.14
CA LYS A 614 8.65 8.70 0.48
C LYS A 614 10.11 8.73 0.91
N LEU A 615 10.54 7.72 1.66
CA LEU A 615 11.94 7.46 1.96
C LEU A 615 12.44 6.31 1.08
N ASN A 616 13.37 6.59 0.17
CA ASN A 616 14.20 5.58 -0.48
C ASN A 616 15.58 5.48 0.20
N GLY A 617 15.95 6.47 1.01
CA GLY A 617 17.19 6.54 1.77
C GLY A 617 17.17 7.72 2.74
N GLY A 618 18.34 8.14 3.21
CA GLY A 618 18.50 9.30 4.08
C GLY A 618 17.80 9.22 5.44
N GLU A 619 17.55 10.38 6.06
CA GLU A 619 16.91 10.51 7.36
C GLU A 619 15.77 11.55 7.38
N CYS A 620 14.62 11.17 7.93
CA CYS A 620 13.55 12.07 8.33
C CYS A 620 13.37 12.01 9.86
N ASN A 621 13.65 13.10 10.55
CA ASN A 621 13.59 13.16 12.02
C ASN A 621 12.44 14.08 12.45
N LEU A 622 11.32 13.49 12.88
CA LEU A 622 10.13 14.20 13.34
C LEU A 622 10.12 14.32 14.87
N LYS A 623 9.81 15.51 15.39
CA LYS A 623 9.47 15.73 16.80
C LYS A 623 7.94 15.84 16.96
N GLY A 624 7.38 15.23 18.01
CA GLY A 624 5.94 15.13 18.26
C GLY A 624 5.36 13.79 17.79
N ASN A 625 4.06 13.74 17.46
CA ASN A 625 3.45 12.56 16.86
C ASN A 625 3.42 12.62 15.32
N PHE A 626 3.13 11.49 14.69
CA PHE A 626 2.95 11.39 13.24
C PHE A 626 1.73 10.53 12.88
N THR A 627 0.78 11.12 12.15
CA THR A 627 -0.50 10.48 11.82
C THR A 627 -0.75 10.47 10.31
N ILE A 628 -0.95 9.29 9.73
CA ILE A 628 -1.41 9.12 8.36
C ILE A 628 -2.94 9.03 8.41
N PHE A 629 -3.63 10.04 7.91
CA PHE A 629 -5.10 10.08 7.93
C PHE A 629 -5.71 9.02 7.01
N GLY A 630 -6.97 8.66 7.30
CA GLY A 630 -7.65 7.54 6.67
C GLY A 630 -8.17 7.82 5.26
N ILE A 631 -7.26 8.10 4.33
CA ILE A 631 -7.54 8.63 3.00
C ILE A 631 -6.66 7.87 1.99
N ALA A 632 -7.24 7.35 0.91
CA ALA A 632 -6.53 6.48 -0.05
C ALA A 632 -5.24 7.10 -0.64
N SER A 633 -5.25 8.42 -0.86
CA SER A 633 -4.11 9.17 -1.38
C SER A 633 -3.17 9.74 -0.30
N ALA A 634 -3.40 9.45 0.99
CA ALA A 634 -2.41 9.67 2.04
C ALA A 634 -1.48 8.44 2.12
N GLN A 635 -0.19 8.64 1.84
CA GLN A 635 0.77 7.55 1.67
C GLN A 635 2.03 7.73 2.52
N LEU A 636 2.40 6.69 3.28
CA LEU A 636 3.74 6.52 3.84
C LEU A 636 4.43 5.38 3.10
N LEU A 637 5.56 5.68 2.45
CA LEU A 637 6.32 4.76 1.62
C LEU A 637 7.78 4.71 2.10
N VAL A 638 8.21 3.59 2.66
CA VAL A 638 9.54 3.42 3.24
C VAL A 638 10.23 2.21 2.58
N TYR A 639 11.16 2.52 1.69
CA TYR A 639 11.95 1.57 0.90
C TYR A 639 13.44 1.58 1.29
N GLY A 640 13.78 2.26 2.39
CA GLY A 640 15.14 2.48 2.84
C GLY A 640 15.24 3.68 3.79
N GLY A 641 16.45 3.96 4.29
CA GLY A 641 16.72 5.10 5.18
C GLY A 641 16.12 4.97 6.58
N LYS A 642 15.94 6.10 7.27
CA LYS A 642 15.43 6.17 8.64
C LYS A 642 14.34 7.22 8.82
N LEU A 643 13.20 6.82 9.37
CA LEU A 643 12.17 7.70 9.92
C LEU A 643 12.24 7.64 11.46
N SER A 644 12.74 8.70 12.09
CA SER A 644 12.76 8.83 13.56
C SER A 644 11.56 9.66 14.01
N ILE A 645 10.80 9.18 15.00
CA ILE A 645 9.69 9.90 15.63
C ILE A 645 10.01 10.05 17.11
N ASP A 646 10.18 11.29 17.57
CA ASP A 646 10.53 11.61 18.95
C ASP A 646 9.45 12.49 19.61
N PRO A 647 8.59 11.93 20.47
CA PRO A 647 7.52 12.67 21.12
C PRO A 647 8.00 13.62 22.24
N GLN A 648 9.33 13.76 22.44
CA GLN A 648 9.92 14.52 23.55
C GLN A 648 11.09 15.41 23.13
N GLY A 649 10.81 16.34 22.20
CA GLY A 649 11.74 17.40 21.80
C GLY A 649 12.00 18.45 22.89
N LEU A 650 11.89 19.73 22.50
CA LEU A 650 11.92 20.87 23.42
C LEU A 650 10.65 20.91 24.29
N ASN A 651 9.51 20.56 23.70
CA ASN A 651 8.22 20.40 24.37
C ASN A 651 7.78 18.92 24.33
N ASN A 652 7.02 18.47 25.32
CA ASN A 652 6.46 17.12 25.34
C ASN A 652 5.13 17.06 24.58
N LEU A 653 4.87 15.93 23.93
CA LEU A 653 3.59 15.62 23.31
C LEU A 653 2.44 15.60 24.34
N SER A 654 1.26 16.10 23.96
CA SER A 654 0.07 16.12 24.81
C SER A 654 -0.51 14.72 25.07
N ASN A 655 -1.16 14.56 26.23
CA ASN A 655 -1.94 13.36 26.55
C ASN A 655 -3.06 13.12 25.51
N ASN A 656 -3.44 11.84 25.30
CA ASN A 656 -4.44 11.35 24.33
C ASN A 656 -3.99 11.31 22.85
N VAL A 657 -2.69 11.39 22.57
CA VAL A 657 -2.18 11.34 21.19
C VAL A 657 -1.37 10.06 20.94
N SER A 658 -1.74 9.28 19.93
CA SER A 658 -0.91 8.16 19.42
C SER A 658 0.34 8.73 18.74
N ILE A 659 1.52 8.23 19.11
CA ILE A 659 2.80 8.77 18.62
C ILE A 659 3.00 8.45 17.14
N PHE A 660 2.56 7.26 16.72
CA PHE A 660 2.50 6.88 15.31
C PHE A 660 1.14 6.23 15.03
N SER A 661 0.41 6.74 14.05
CA SER A 661 -0.91 6.21 13.69
C SER A 661 -1.08 6.08 12.18
N VAL A 662 -1.47 4.89 11.71
CA VAL A 662 -1.77 4.58 10.31
C VAL A 662 -3.24 4.19 10.22
N ASN A 663 -4.10 5.14 9.82
CA ASN A 663 -5.54 4.96 9.90
C ASN A 663 -6.10 4.13 8.73
N THR A 664 -7.31 3.57 8.89
CA THR A 664 -8.02 2.80 7.85
C THR A 664 -8.07 3.54 6.50
N SER A 665 -8.05 2.82 5.38
CA SER A 665 -8.07 3.37 4.00
C SER A 665 -6.79 4.06 3.48
N SER A 666 -5.81 4.41 4.32
CA SER A 666 -4.52 4.97 3.86
C SER A 666 -3.63 3.96 3.11
N THR A 667 -2.54 4.42 2.51
CA THR A 667 -1.46 3.57 1.98
C THR A 667 -0.28 3.55 2.94
N PHE A 668 0.17 2.37 3.37
CA PHE A 668 1.43 2.19 4.10
C PHE A 668 2.22 1.03 3.50
N GLU A 669 3.39 1.36 2.95
CA GLU A 669 4.35 0.43 2.39
C GLU A 669 5.69 0.58 3.11
N PHE A 670 6.23 -0.53 3.61
CA PHE A 670 7.47 -0.61 4.37
C PHE A 670 8.19 -1.92 3.98
N THR A 671 9.18 -1.80 3.11
CA THR A 671 9.90 -2.96 2.54
C THR A 671 11.39 -2.96 2.88
N ASP A 672 11.95 -1.82 3.30
CA ASP A 672 13.30 -1.73 3.87
C ASP A 672 13.44 -0.43 4.69
N GLY A 673 14.52 -0.28 5.45
CA GLY A 673 14.81 0.88 6.30
C GLY A 673 14.36 0.72 7.76
N LEU A 674 14.38 1.82 8.50
CA LEU A 674 14.13 1.85 9.94
C LEU A 674 13.05 2.89 10.29
N ILE A 675 11.99 2.46 10.99
CA ILE A 675 11.08 3.37 11.70
C ILE A 675 11.39 3.27 13.19
N GLU A 676 11.86 4.35 13.81
CA GLU A 676 12.32 4.37 15.21
C GLU A 676 11.52 5.36 16.06
N ILE A 677 10.89 4.87 17.13
CA ILE A 677 10.28 5.71 18.17
C ILE A 677 11.33 6.01 19.23
N VAL A 678 11.94 7.19 19.20
CA VAL A 678 13.19 7.50 19.93
C VAL A 678 12.99 7.49 21.46
N ASN A 679 12.07 8.30 21.98
CA ASN A 679 11.72 8.39 23.40
C ASN A 679 10.30 7.82 23.65
N PRO A 680 10.11 6.49 23.78
CA PRO A 680 8.79 5.86 23.78
C PRO A 680 8.03 5.98 25.13
N HIS A 681 7.94 7.15 25.76
CA HIS A 681 7.14 7.31 27.00
C HIS A 681 6.27 8.57 27.02
N SER A 682 5.14 8.51 27.75
CA SER A 682 4.33 9.69 28.10
C SER A 682 4.78 10.27 29.44
N THR A 683 4.62 11.59 29.59
CA THR A 683 5.06 12.33 30.79
C THR A 683 4.05 12.31 31.94
N ALA A 684 2.84 11.79 31.74
CA ALA A 684 1.80 11.73 32.80
C ALA A 684 0.78 10.58 32.58
N PRO A 685 1.03 9.37 33.10
CA PRO A 685 0.07 8.26 33.04
C PRO A 685 -1.01 8.39 34.14
N LEU A 686 -1.95 9.32 33.96
CA LEU A 686 -3.24 9.24 34.65
C LEU A 686 -4.18 8.36 33.82
N THR A 687 -4.19 7.07 34.16
CA THR A 687 -5.22 6.01 33.93
C THR A 687 -5.87 5.79 32.55
N SER A 688 -5.74 6.66 31.56
CA SER A 688 -6.43 6.56 30.25
C SER A 688 -5.56 6.78 29.02
N THR A 689 -4.27 7.16 29.17
CA THR A 689 -3.43 7.61 28.05
C THR A 689 -2.10 6.90 27.94
N ILE A 690 -2.06 5.91 27.05
CA ILE A 690 -0.89 5.10 26.74
C ILE A 690 -0.26 5.64 25.45
N ALA A 691 1.00 6.08 25.53
CA ALA A 691 1.84 6.37 24.37
C ALA A 691 1.86 5.14 23.44
N SER A 692 1.43 5.27 22.18
CA SER A 692 1.21 4.09 21.31
C SER A 692 1.68 4.26 19.87
N ILE A 693 2.03 3.13 19.24
CA ILE A 693 1.81 2.94 17.81
C ILE A 693 0.44 2.30 17.57
N ASN A 694 -0.26 2.73 16.51
CA ASN A 694 -1.58 2.24 16.12
C ASN A 694 -1.65 2.04 14.60
N ILE A 695 -1.49 0.80 14.14
CA ILE A 695 -1.56 0.45 12.72
C ILE A 695 -2.87 -0.29 12.46
N GLN A 696 -3.80 0.38 11.78
CA GLN A 696 -5.15 -0.13 11.52
C GLN A 696 -5.21 -0.93 10.20
N SER A 697 -6.07 -1.95 10.16
CA SER A 697 -6.35 -2.77 8.98
C SER A 697 -7.17 -2.00 7.93
N GLY A 698 -7.00 -2.36 6.66
CA GLY A 698 -7.68 -1.72 5.53
C GLY A 698 -6.85 -0.62 4.86
N GLY A 699 -7.27 -0.19 3.67
CA GLY A 699 -6.37 0.51 2.75
C GLY A 699 -5.29 -0.43 2.20
N TYR A 700 -4.20 0.10 1.66
CA TYR A 700 -3.05 -0.71 1.23
C TYR A 700 -2.05 -0.85 2.38
N ARG A 701 -1.60 -2.08 2.62
CA ARG A 701 -0.64 -2.46 3.67
C ARG A 701 0.34 -3.47 3.09
N ASN A 702 1.60 -3.06 2.93
CA ASN A 702 2.70 -3.95 2.55
C ASN A 702 3.86 -3.74 3.52
N ILE A 703 3.96 -4.57 4.55
CA ILE A 703 5.01 -4.49 5.59
C ILE A 703 5.89 -5.73 5.48
N SER A 704 6.49 -5.92 4.30
CA SER A 704 7.26 -7.11 3.93
C SER A 704 8.77 -7.01 4.22
N GLY A 705 9.22 -5.90 4.81
CA GLY A 705 10.62 -5.69 5.17
C GLY A 705 10.86 -4.55 6.16
N GLY A 706 12.11 -4.14 6.29
CA GLY A 706 12.54 -3.10 7.21
C GLY A 706 12.47 -3.49 8.71
N ALA A 707 12.80 -2.55 9.59
CA ALA A 707 12.79 -2.73 11.04
C ALA A 707 11.98 -1.66 11.76
N PHE A 708 11.09 -2.08 12.66
CA PHE A 708 10.38 -1.20 13.58
C PHE A 708 11.10 -1.20 14.94
N ALA A 709 11.54 -0.04 15.43
CA ALA A 709 12.29 0.09 16.68
C ALA A 709 11.55 0.93 17.73
N ILE A 710 11.45 0.38 18.95
CA ILE A 710 10.87 1.05 20.11
C ILE A 710 11.99 1.41 21.10
N GLY A 711 12.35 2.68 21.13
CA GLY A 711 13.50 3.21 21.86
C GLY A 711 14.76 3.28 21.00
N ASP A 712 15.66 4.18 21.38
CA ASP A 712 16.99 4.34 20.78
C ASP A 712 18.10 3.57 21.51
N GLY A 713 17.85 3.10 22.74
CA GLY A 713 18.81 2.43 23.62
C GLY A 713 19.57 3.38 24.56
N VAL A 714 19.41 4.69 24.40
CA VAL A 714 20.17 5.74 25.13
C VAL A 714 19.25 6.56 26.04
N SER A 715 17.98 6.70 25.69
CA SER A 715 16.99 7.56 26.35
C SER A 715 16.89 7.33 27.86
N ILE A 716 17.17 8.37 28.66
CA ILE A 716 17.16 8.33 30.15
C ILE A 716 16.10 9.22 30.82
N LYS A 717 15.37 10.05 30.07
CA LYS A 717 14.25 10.87 30.60
C LYS A 717 13.26 9.99 31.38
N SER A 718 12.72 10.48 32.49
CA SER A 718 11.87 9.67 33.38
C SER A 718 10.46 9.50 32.81
N GLY A 719 10.05 8.25 32.61
CA GLY A 719 8.64 7.90 32.51
C GLY A 719 7.85 8.35 33.74
N GLY A 720 6.54 8.54 33.59
CA GLY A 720 5.67 8.71 34.74
C GLY A 720 5.53 7.44 35.58
N VAL A 721 4.63 7.48 36.58
CA VAL A 721 4.48 6.45 37.61
C VAL A 721 4.22 5.06 37.02
N LEU A 722 4.93 4.06 37.54
CA LEU A 722 4.78 2.65 37.18
C LEU A 722 3.42 2.09 37.65
N SER A 723 2.69 1.47 36.72
CA SER A 723 1.39 0.82 36.96
C SER A 723 1.09 -0.24 35.90
N SER A 724 0.04 -1.05 36.09
CA SER A 724 -0.46 -2.02 35.11
C SER A 724 -1.11 -1.38 33.86
N SER A 725 -1.35 -0.07 33.88
CA SER A 725 -1.97 0.71 32.79
C SER A 725 -1.01 1.66 32.08
N CYS A 726 0.25 1.76 32.52
CA CYS A 726 1.28 2.57 31.85
C CYS A 726 2.08 1.72 30.81
N GLY A 727 3.21 2.24 30.34
CA GLY A 727 4.07 1.64 29.31
C GLY A 727 3.89 2.28 27.92
N PHE A 728 4.64 1.79 26.95
CA PHE A 728 4.49 2.09 25.52
C PHE A 728 3.68 0.99 24.83
N ASN A 729 2.58 1.34 24.18
CA ASN A 729 1.71 0.38 23.51
C ASN A 729 2.14 0.08 22.07
N ILE A 730 2.22 -1.20 21.75
CA ILE A 730 2.11 -1.68 20.38
C ILE A 730 0.67 -2.16 20.14
N ILE A 731 0.02 -1.55 19.16
CA ILE A 731 -1.26 -1.97 18.58
C ILE A 731 -1.05 -2.05 17.06
N SER A 732 -1.13 -3.26 16.51
CA SER A 732 -1.13 -3.50 15.07
C SER A 732 -2.21 -4.52 14.72
N ALA A 733 -3.03 -4.19 13.73
CA ALA A 733 -4.01 -5.10 13.13
C ALA A 733 -3.45 -5.83 11.88
N VAL A 734 -2.16 -5.65 11.59
CA VAL A 734 -1.41 -6.30 10.50
C VAL A 734 -0.06 -6.82 11.03
N PRO A 735 0.58 -7.80 10.39
CA PRO A 735 1.92 -8.24 10.75
C PRO A 735 2.94 -7.09 10.71
N LEU A 736 3.99 -7.23 11.52
CA LEU A 736 5.22 -6.44 11.40
C LEU A 736 6.32 -7.35 10.89
N HIS A 737 7.21 -6.86 10.03
CA HIS A 737 8.34 -7.68 9.57
C HIS A 737 9.35 -7.97 10.70
N LYS A 738 10.00 -6.94 11.22
CA LYS A 738 11.00 -7.03 12.29
C LYS A 738 10.71 -6.01 13.40
N LEU A 739 10.73 -6.47 14.66
CA LEU A 739 10.52 -5.63 15.84
C LEU A 739 11.76 -5.62 16.74
N ILE A 740 12.28 -4.43 17.00
CA ILE A 740 13.45 -4.18 17.86
C ILE A 740 12.98 -3.38 19.08
N ILE A 741 13.27 -3.87 20.28
CA ILE A 741 12.97 -3.18 21.54
C ILE A 741 14.29 -2.74 22.18
N ARG A 742 14.42 -1.42 22.39
CA ARG A 742 15.58 -0.69 22.94
C ARG A 742 15.13 0.40 23.94
N ASN A 743 14.15 0.07 24.79
CA ASN A 743 13.39 1.04 25.58
C ASN A 743 14.08 1.55 26.87
N ASN A 744 15.30 1.06 27.17
CA ASN A 744 16.10 1.43 28.36
C ASN A 744 15.29 1.47 29.67
N TYR A 745 14.74 0.31 30.02
CA TYR A 745 13.84 0.10 31.16
C TYR A 745 14.44 0.50 32.51
N SER A 746 13.59 1.01 33.39
CA SER A 746 13.88 1.23 34.81
C SER A 746 12.72 0.72 35.67
N SER A 747 13.02 0.07 36.80
CA SER A 747 12.04 -0.44 37.76
C SER A 747 11.23 0.65 38.48
N SER A 748 11.58 1.92 38.29
CA SER A 748 10.94 3.08 38.92
C SER A 748 9.96 3.86 38.03
N ASN A 749 9.81 3.51 36.74
CA ASN A 749 9.03 4.34 35.80
C ASN A 749 8.35 3.54 34.67
N SER A 750 7.52 4.24 33.90
CA SER A 750 6.74 3.68 32.78
C SER A 750 7.53 3.36 31.49
N ARG A 751 8.87 3.31 31.51
CA ARG A 751 9.69 3.00 30.31
C ARG A 751 9.75 1.49 30.04
N TYR A 752 8.65 0.88 29.61
CA TYR A 752 8.64 -0.48 29.09
C TYR A 752 7.70 -0.60 27.89
N CYS A 753 8.01 -1.51 26.97
CA CYS A 753 7.12 -1.81 25.85
C CYS A 753 6.07 -2.83 26.28
N ARG A 754 4.84 -2.70 25.78
CA ARG A 754 3.74 -3.63 26.06
C ARG A 754 2.88 -3.86 24.82
N ILE A 755 2.30 -5.05 24.74
CA ILE A 755 1.44 -5.47 23.64
C ILE A 755 -0.03 -5.34 24.07
N SER A 756 -0.87 -4.63 23.29
CA SER A 756 -2.31 -4.48 23.59
C SER A 756 -3.27 -5.06 22.54
N SER A 757 -2.78 -5.55 21.40
CA SER A 757 -3.50 -6.43 20.46
C SER A 757 -2.75 -7.77 20.35
N ASN A 758 -3.31 -8.79 19.71
CA ASN A 758 -2.43 -9.88 19.24
C ASN A 758 -1.49 -9.29 18.18
N LEU A 759 -0.26 -9.81 18.10
CA LEU A 759 0.78 -9.31 17.21
C LEU A 759 1.43 -10.48 16.46
N ILE A 760 1.68 -10.29 15.17
CA ILE A 760 2.46 -11.20 14.32
C ILE A 760 3.77 -10.49 13.95
N ILE A 761 4.89 -11.20 14.05
CA ILE A 761 6.23 -10.74 13.69
C ILE A 761 6.83 -11.75 12.71
N GLU A 762 6.99 -11.36 11.44
CA GLU A 762 7.30 -12.29 10.35
C GLU A 762 8.77 -12.78 10.35
N ASP A 763 9.73 -11.88 10.61
CA ASP A 763 11.16 -12.17 10.49
C ASP A 763 11.92 -12.23 11.83
N SER A 764 11.80 -11.23 12.71
CA SER A 764 12.57 -11.25 13.97
C SER A 764 12.02 -10.36 15.08
N LEU A 765 12.02 -10.90 16.31
CA LEU A 765 11.86 -10.15 17.55
C LEU A 765 13.21 -10.02 18.26
N ILE A 766 13.68 -8.78 18.44
CA ILE A 766 14.96 -8.47 19.08
C ILE A 766 14.70 -7.60 20.32
N LEU A 767 15.11 -8.08 21.50
CA LEU A 767 15.21 -7.27 22.71
C LEU A 767 16.69 -7.06 23.03
N GLU A 768 17.12 -5.81 23.16
CA GLU A 768 18.47 -5.49 23.61
C GLU A 768 18.59 -5.49 25.14
N THR A 769 19.83 -5.37 25.63
CA THR A 769 20.14 -5.27 27.05
C THR A 769 19.42 -4.07 27.67
N GLY A 770 18.77 -4.28 28.82
CA GLY A 770 17.96 -3.24 29.45
C GLY A 770 16.59 -3.00 28.79
N SER A 771 16.13 -3.88 27.91
CA SER A 771 14.77 -3.82 27.35
C SER A 771 13.75 -4.64 28.16
N TYR A 772 12.48 -4.24 28.12
CA TYR A 772 11.36 -4.95 28.76
C TYR A 772 10.15 -4.96 27.82
N LEU A 773 9.64 -6.17 27.54
CA LEU A 773 8.45 -6.40 26.73
C LEU A 773 7.36 -7.12 27.54
N GLN A 774 6.22 -6.46 27.72
CA GLN A 774 5.05 -7.06 28.34
C GLN A 774 4.10 -7.69 27.30
N THR A 775 3.78 -8.98 27.44
CA THR A 775 2.87 -9.75 26.55
C THR A 775 1.41 -9.80 27.04
N GLY A 776 1.01 -8.87 27.90
CA GLY A 776 -0.34 -8.73 28.42
C GLY A 776 -0.60 -7.34 29.00
N SER A 777 -1.83 -7.05 29.40
CA SER A 777 -2.21 -5.80 30.08
C SER A 777 -3.45 -6.01 30.94
N ALA A 778 -3.45 -5.49 32.16
CA ALA A 778 -4.63 -5.42 33.04
C ALA A 778 -5.40 -6.76 33.19
N GLY A 779 -4.68 -7.89 33.30
CA GLY A 779 -5.29 -9.23 33.39
C GLY A 779 -5.77 -9.84 32.07
N VAL A 780 -5.50 -9.19 30.93
CA VAL A 780 -5.79 -9.72 29.58
C VAL A 780 -4.48 -10.12 28.90
N GLY A 781 -4.43 -11.38 28.46
CA GLY A 781 -3.29 -11.95 27.74
C GLY A 781 -3.30 -11.58 26.27
N ARG A 782 -2.11 -11.36 25.69
CA ARG A 782 -1.93 -11.19 24.24
C ARG A 782 -1.00 -12.26 23.69
N LYS A 783 -1.28 -12.66 22.46
CA LYS A 783 -0.43 -13.55 21.67
C LYS A 783 0.61 -12.71 20.94
N VAL A 784 1.89 -13.05 21.09
CA VAL A 784 2.97 -12.58 20.20
C VAL A 784 3.43 -13.78 19.38
N ILE A 785 2.92 -13.84 18.15
CA ILE A 785 3.32 -14.85 17.16
C ILE A 785 4.61 -14.35 16.51
N VAL A 786 5.67 -15.15 16.59
CA VAL A 786 6.94 -14.89 15.91
C VAL A 786 7.14 -16.01 14.90
N GLU A 787 7.03 -15.67 13.62
CA GLU A 787 7.22 -16.61 12.53
C GLU A 787 8.70 -16.80 12.20
N GLY A 788 9.59 -15.96 12.74
CA GLY A 788 11.05 -15.95 12.53
C GLY A 788 11.89 -16.17 13.80
N HIS A 789 12.98 -15.40 13.97
CA HIS A 789 13.95 -15.60 15.07
C HIS A 789 13.66 -14.71 16.31
N ILE A 790 14.10 -15.17 17.49
CA ILE A 790 14.09 -14.37 18.72
C ILE A 790 15.52 -14.19 19.25
N LYS A 791 15.92 -12.92 19.45
CA LYS A 791 17.12 -12.56 20.20
C LYS A 791 16.69 -11.79 21.45
N ASN A 792 16.67 -12.45 22.59
CA ASN A 792 16.31 -11.85 23.87
C ASN A 792 17.55 -11.58 24.72
N ASN A 793 17.96 -10.32 24.85
CA ASN A 793 18.93 -9.84 25.84
C ASN A 793 18.28 -9.00 26.96
N GLY A 794 16.95 -8.90 26.98
CA GLY A 794 16.18 -8.13 27.96
C GLY A 794 15.29 -9.02 28.81
N ILE A 795 14.07 -8.54 29.11
CA ILE A 795 13.04 -9.28 29.85
C ILE A 795 11.78 -9.36 29.01
N ILE A 796 11.25 -10.58 28.82
CA ILE A 796 9.91 -10.83 28.31
C ILE A 796 9.03 -11.30 29.47
N SER A 797 7.85 -10.71 29.65
CA SER A 797 6.96 -11.06 30.77
C SER A 797 5.50 -10.85 30.41
N ALA A 798 4.57 -11.64 30.94
CA ALA A 798 3.15 -11.32 30.80
C ALA A 798 2.68 -10.24 31.80
N VAL A 799 3.45 -9.99 32.86
CA VAL A 799 3.15 -9.00 33.90
C VAL A 799 4.01 -7.73 33.73
N TYR A 800 3.52 -6.61 34.26
CA TYR A 800 4.24 -5.33 34.19
C TYR A 800 5.45 -5.36 35.15
N PRO A 801 6.43 -4.45 34.99
CA PRO A 801 7.60 -4.45 35.87
C PRO A 801 7.24 -4.40 37.36
N THR A 802 8.04 -5.07 38.19
CA THR A 802 7.85 -5.30 39.64
C THR A 802 6.61 -6.09 40.07
N SER A 803 5.74 -6.50 39.13
CA SER A 803 4.61 -7.39 39.41
C SER A 803 5.03 -8.86 39.49
N THR A 804 4.30 -9.66 40.26
CA THR A 804 4.50 -11.11 40.43
C THR A 804 3.17 -11.85 40.39
N GLY A 805 3.13 -13.06 39.83
CA GLY A 805 1.93 -13.90 39.74
C GLY A 805 1.66 -14.41 38.32
N PRO A 806 0.85 -15.47 38.16
CA PRO A 806 0.60 -16.10 36.86
C PRO A 806 0.01 -15.10 35.86
N GLY A 807 0.71 -14.93 34.74
CA GLY A 807 0.34 -14.00 33.69
C GLY A 807 -0.25 -14.73 32.49
N VAL A 808 -1.18 -14.06 31.81
CA VAL A 808 -2.03 -14.67 30.78
C VAL A 808 -1.50 -14.53 29.34
N GLY A 809 -0.32 -13.93 29.14
CA GLY A 809 0.27 -13.70 27.82
C GLY A 809 1.00 -14.92 27.23
N SER A 810 1.17 -14.94 25.90
CA SER A 810 1.90 -16.00 25.21
C SER A 810 2.92 -15.51 24.17
N ILE A 811 4.00 -16.29 24.03
CA ILE A 811 4.85 -16.31 22.83
C ILE A 811 4.46 -17.55 22.03
N GLU A 812 4.26 -17.41 20.73
CA GLU A 812 3.91 -18.51 19.83
C GLU A 812 4.91 -18.56 18.67
N LEU A 813 5.48 -19.72 18.41
CA LEU A 813 6.51 -19.94 17.40
C LEU A 813 5.93 -20.81 16.28
N GLU A 814 5.69 -20.20 15.13
CA GLU A 814 4.99 -20.80 13.98
C GLU A 814 5.88 -20.89 12.73
N GLY A 815 5.34 -21.48 11.65
CA GLY A 815 6.00 -21.59 10.35
C GLY A 815 6.63 -22.96 10.05
N THR A 816 7.43 -23.02 8.99
CA THR A 816 8.00 -24.28 8.47
C THR A 816 9.53 -24.31 8.45
N SER A 817 10.19 -23.16 8.50
CA SER A 817 11.65 -23.05 8.55
C SER A 817 12.18 -23.12 9.99
N PRO A 818 13.37 -23.72 10.24
CA PRO A 818 13.94 -23.82 11.58
C PRO A 818 14.17 -22.46 12.24
N ARG A 819 13.77 -22.31 13.51
CA ARG A 819 13.88 -21.05 14.28
C ARG A 819 14.86 -21.15 15.42
N VAL A 820 15.32 -19.99 15.90
CA VAL A 820 16.29 -19.89 16.99
C VAL A 820 15.81 -18.84 17.99
N VAL A 821 15.79 -19.24 19.27
CA VAL A 821 15.69 -18.36 20.44
C VAL A 821 17.08 -18.28 21.05
N SER A 822 17.61 -17.07 21.23
CA SER A 822 19.00 -16.81 21.62
C SER A 822 19.12 -15.59 22.53
N GLY A 823 20.30 -15.40 23.12
CA GLY A 823 20.64 -14.23 23.95
C GLY A 823 20.70 -14.52 25.46
N ALA A 824 20.98 -13.48 26.25
CA ALA A 824 21.22 -13.60 27.70
C ALA A 824 20.02 -13.17 28.57
N GLY A 825 18.92 -12.74 27.94
CA GLY A 825 17.71 -12.26 28.60
C GLY A 825 16.81 -13.39 29.11
N THR A 826 15.89 -13.03 30.00
CA THR A 826 14.95 -13.97 30.62
C THR A 826 13.54 -13.83 30.04
N ALA A 827 12.73 -14.87 30.22
CA ALA A 827 11.28 -14.80 30.04
C ALA A 827 10.58 -15.37 31.28
N SER A 828 9.45 -14.80 31.68
CA SER A 828 8.73 -15.24 32.89
C SER A 828 7.20 -15.05 32.81
N TRP A 829 6.47 -15.80 33.63
CA TRP A 829 5.02 -15.66 33.84
C TRP A 829 4.16 -15.81 32.58
N LEU A 830 4.66 -16.47 31.53
CA LEU A 830 4.00 -16.56 30.22
C LEU A 830 3.88 -18.01 29.72
N SER A 831 3.01 -18.22 28.74
CA SER A 831 2.87 -19.48 28.01
C SER A 831 3.70 -19.48 26.73
N LEU A 832 4.35 -20.60 26.41
CA LEU A 832 4.99 -20.83 25.11
C LEU A 832 4.18 -21.84 24.30
N ARG A 833 3.92 -21.54 23.02
CA ARG A 833 3.37 -22.49 22.06
C ARG A 833 4.36 -22.69 20.91
N VAL A 834 4.64 -23.94 20.57
CA VAL A 834 5.53 -24.35 19.47
C VAL A 834 4.69 -25.11 18.44
N ALA A 835 4.55 -24.51 17.26
CA ALA A 835 3.82 -25.04 16.12
C ALA A 835 4.62 -24.82 14.83
N ASN A 836 5.93 -25.11 14.88
CA ASN A 836 6.86 -24.92 13.76
C ASN A 836 7.44 -26.26 13.31
N THR A 837 7.16 -26.70 12.08
CA THR A 837 7.57 -28.03 11.60
C THR A 837 9.08 -28.16 11.31
N GLY A 838 9.79 -27.05 11.11
CA GLY A 838 11.25 -27.01 10.99
C GLY A 838 11.98 -27.11 12.34
N GLY A 839 11.24 -27.00 13.45
CA GLY A 839 11.76 -27.05 14.81
C GLY A 839 12.32 -25.71 15.32
N VAL A 840 12.53 -25.65 16.63
CA VAL A 840 13.01 -24.44 17.33
C VAL A 840 14.21 -24.78 18.20
N THR A 841 15.29 -24.02 18.06
CA THR A 841 16.47 -24.14 18.93
C THR A 841 16.47 -23.06 20.00
N PHE A 842 16.37 -23.46 21.27
CA PHE A 842 16.57 -22.62 22.45
C PHE A 842 18.04 -22.69 22.86
N SER A 843 18.75 -21.60 22.62
CA SER A 843 20.19 -21.39 22.85
C SER A 843 20.47 -20.21 23.79
N ASN A 844 19.41 -19.67 24.40
CA ASN A 844 19.48 -18.59 25.38
C ASN A 844 20.19 -19.04 26.66
N THR A 845 21.09 -18.19 27.18
CA THR A 845 21.81 -18.44 28.43
C THR A 845 21.06 -17.95 29.67
N GLY A 846 20.12 -17.00 29.49
CA GLY A 846 19.16 -16.62 30.52
C GLY A 846 17.93 -17.53 30.44
N THR A 847 17.54 -18.17 31.55
CA THR A 847 16.44 -19.13 31.56
C THR A 847 15.08 -18.48 31.24
N TRP A 848 14.28 -19.17 30.45
CA TRP A 848 12.86 -18.88 30.25
C TRP A 848 12.03 -19.73 31.23
N GLU A 849 11.43 -19.10 32.23
CA GLU A 849 10.59 -19.73 33.26
C GLU A 849 9.11 -19.63 32.86
N LEU A 850 8.54 -20.75 32.40
CA LEU A 850 7.24 -20.77 31.74
C LEU A 850 6.13 -21.34 32.64
N GLU A 851 4.93 -20.76 32.59
CA GLU A 851 3.73 -21.37 33.20
C GLU A 851 3.32 -22.64 32.46
N ARG A 852 3.43 -22.58 31.13
CA ARG A 852 2.89 -23.57 30.22
C ARG A 852 3.75 -23.67 28.97
N ILE A 853 3.93 -24.90 28.51
CA ILE A 853 4.46 -25.17 27.17
C ILE A 853 3.47 -26.06 26.40
N VAL A 854 3.23 -25.73 25.14
CA VAL A 854 2.40 -26.52 24.22
C VAL A 854 3.24 -26.86 23.00
N MET A 855 3.52 -28.15 22.78
CA MET A 855 4.29 -28.65 21.64
C MET A 855 3.36 -29.32 20.62
N GLU A 856 2.73 -28.50 19.78
CA GLU A 856 1.81 -29.00 18.74
C GLU A 856 2.56 -29.64 17.59
N LYS A 857 3.65 -29.01 17.10
CA LYS A 857 4.43 -29.50 15.95
C LYS A 857 5.91 -29.15 16.06
N GLY A 858 6.74 -30.11 15.63
CA GLY A 858 8.18 -29.96 15.41
C GLY A 858 9.01 -29.86 16.69
N ASN A 859 10.30 -30.19 16.56
CA ASN A 859 11.15 -30.48 17.71
C ASN A 859 11.75 -29.23 18.35
N VAL A 860 11.91 -29.27 19.67
CA VAL A 860 12.53 -28.22 20.48
C VAL A 860 13.94 -28.65 20.87
N THR A 861 14.95 -28.08 20.23
CA THR A 861 16.35 -28.25 20.63
C THR A 861 16.61 -27.36 21.85
N ASN A 862 16.50 -27.94 23.04
CA ASN A 862 16.63 -27.25 24.33
C ASN A 862 18.09 -27.34 24.83
N ALA A 863 18.80 -26.22 24.91
CA ALA A 863 20.08 -26.16 25.61
C ALA A 863 19.90 -26.34 27.12
N LEU A 864 20.94 -26.80 27.82
CA LEU A 864 20.90 -26.98 29.27
C LEU A 864 20.51 -25.66 29.96
N SER A 865 19.52 -25.72 30.85
CA SER A 865 18.96 -24.58 31.59
C SER A 865 18.32 -23.46 30.77
N ALA A 866 18.11 -23.63 29.45
CA ALA A 866 17.45 -22.61 28.62
C ALA A 866 15.95 -22.48 28.91
N ILE A 867 15.27 -23.59 29.25
CA ILE A 867 13.85 -23.64 29.61
C ILE A 867 13.66 -24.26 31.00
N SER A 868 12.88 -23.58 31.85
CA SER A 868 12.23 -24.15 33.03
C SER A 868 10.71 -23.99 32.95
N ILE A 869 9.97 -24.84 33.65
CA ILE A 869 8.50 -24.85 33.63
C ILE A 869 7.98 -25.01 35.06
N GLY A 870 7.02 -24.17 35.47
CA GLY A 870 6.55 -24.06 36.86
C GLY A 870 7.39 -23.07 37.68
N SER A 871 6.94 -22.78 38.91
CA SER A 871 7.65 -21.92 39.87
C SER A 871 7.27 -22.24 41.32
N ALA A 872 7.63 -21.35 42.25
CA ALA A 872 7.11 -21.34 43.61
C ALA A 872 5.63 -20.91 43.74
N LEU A 873 5.06 -20.22 42.73
CA LEU A 873 3.70 -19.67 42.76
C LEU A 873 2.71 -20.37 41.81
N TYR A 874 3.20 -21.12 40.82
CA TYR A 874 2.35 -21.84 39.85
C TYR A 874 2.96 -23.19 39.46
N ARG A 875 2.09 -24.17 39.16
CA ARG A 875 2.50 -25.51 38.72
C ARG A 875 2.90 -25.50 37.25
N ALA A 876 3.82 -26.38 36.88
CA ALA A 876 4.19 -26.61 35.49
C ALA A 876 3.03 -27.25 34.70
N ASN A 877 2.72 -26.73 33.51
CA ASN A 877 1.72 -27.29 32.60
C ASN A 877 2.37 -27.66 31.26
N ILE A 878 2.31 -28.93 30.87
CA ILE A 878 2.94 -29.44 29.65
C ILE A 878 1.86 -30.07 28.76
N THR A 879 1.77 -29.62 27.52
CA THR A 879 0.92 -30.21 26.49
C THR A 879 1.77 -30.76 25.34
N ILE A 880 1.55 -32.03 24.99
CA ILE A 880 2.14 -32.71 23.83
C ILE A 880 1.04 -32.91 22.78
N GLY A 881 1.33 -32.58 21.52
CA GLY A 881 0.31 -32.52 20.46
C GLY A 881 -0.69 -31.39 20.73
N GLY A 882 -1.93 -31.55 20.25
CA GLY A 882 -3.04 -30.66 20.62
C GLY A 882 -3.74 -29.96 19.45
N LEU A 883 -3.19 -30.00 18.23
CA LEU A 883 -3.82 -29.35 17.07
C LEU A 883 -4.82 -30.28 16.37
N ASP A 884 -4.34 -31.38 15.77
CA ASP A 884 -5.13 -32.28 14.95
C ASP A 884 -4.51 -33.69 14.86
N GLU A 885 -5.28 -34.65 14.35
CA GLU A 885 -4.86 -36.05 14.17
C GLU A 885 -3.94 -36.26 12.94
N THR A 886 -3.57 -35.20 12.21
CA THR A 886 -2.75 -35.28 10.99
C THR A 886 -1.34 -34.72 11.17
N THR A 887 -1.03 -34.20 12.37
CA THR A 887 0.24 -33.50 12.63
C THR A 887 1.07 -34.17 13.73
N THR A 888 2.37 -34.30 13.48
CA THR A 888 3.32 -34.97 14.38
C THR A 888 3.71 -34.05 15.53
N ALA A 889 3.47 -34.52 16.76
CA ALA A 889 3.82 -33.80 17.98
C ALA A 889 5.35 -33.65 18.13
N GLY A 890 5.78 -32.51 18.68
CA GLY A 890 7.19 -32.19 18.88
C GLY A 890 7.84 -32.89 20.08
N THR A 891 9.14 -33.19 19.98
CA THR A 891 9.99 -33.69 21.09
C THR A 891 10.95 -32.61 21.59
N PHE A 892 11.34 -32.62 22.87
CA PHE A 892 12.55 -31.94 23.33
C PHE A 892 13.81 -32.76 23.02
N SER A 893 14.94 -32.09 22.77
CA SER A 893 16.26 -32.76 22.74
C SER A 893 16.80 -33.07 24.14
N ASN A 894 16.52 -32.19 25.12
CA ASN A 894 16.89 -32.34 26.52
C ASN A 894 15.70 -31.92 27.41
N LEU A 895 15.49 -32.64 28.52
CA LEU A 895 14.42 -32.39 29.48
C LEU A 895 14.45 -30.94 30.00
N PRO A 896 13.35 -30.16 29.90
CA PRO A 896 13.22 -28.86 30.56
C PRO A 896 13.30 -28.98 32.09
N THR A 897 13.75 -27.93 32.77
CA THR A 897 13.80 -27.96 34.25
C THR A 897 12.39 -27.81 34.82
N ILE A 898 11.80 -28.90 35.32
CA ILE A 898 10.47 -28.88 35.94
C ILE A 898 10.59 -28.40 37.40
N ILE A 899 9.94 -27.29 37.73
CA ILE A 899 9.89 -26.71 39.07
C ILE A 899 8.56 -27.12 39.73
N SER A 900 8.64 -28.02 40.71
CA SER A 900 7.49 -28.62 41.40
C SER A 900 7.22 -28.02 42.78
N VAL A 901 7.70 -26.80 43.07
CA VAL A 901 7.57 -26.15 44.39
C VAL A 901 6.11 -25.81 44.70
N ALA A 902 5.34 -25.34 43.71
CA ALA A 902 3.89 -25.19 43.81
C ALA A 902 3.11 -26.52 43.73
N GLY A 903 3.82 -27.66 43.77
CA GLY A 903 3.30 -29.02 43.62
C GLY A 903 3.57 -29.65 42.25
N ASN A 904 3.18 -30.92 42.10
CA ASN A 904 3.50 -31.73 40.92
C ASN A 904 2.91 -31.18 39.60
N PRO A 905 3.55 -31.48 38.45
CA PRO A 905 3.18 -30.99 37.13
C PRO A 905 1.86 -31.56 36.58
N ASN A 906 1.25 -30.84 35.65
CA ASN A 906 0.11 -31.26 34.85
C ASN A 906 0.55 -31.66 33.42
N TYR A 907 0.10 -32.80 32.92
CA TYR A 907 0.33 -33.26 31.55
C TYR A 907 -0.96 -33.42 30.75
N ILE A 908 -0.93 -32.98 29.50
CA ILE A 908 -2.00 -33.15 28.51
C ILE A 908 -1.37 -33.78 27.25
N TYR A 909 -1.93 -34.89 26.81
CA TYR A 909 -1.61 -35.49 25.51
C TYR A 909 -2.85 -35.28 24.62
N GLY A 910 -2.74 -34.34 23.69
CA GLY A 910 -3.80 -33.96 22.75
C GLY A 910 -3.63 -34.61 21.38
N PRO A 911 -4.50 -34.29 20.40
CA PRO A 911 -4.48 -34.94 19.08
C PRO A 911 -3.11 -34.87 18.40
N ALA A 912 -2.66 -35.99 17.85
CA ALA A 912 -1.42 -36.11 17.08
C ALA A 912 -1.48 -37.26 16.05
N ALA A 913 -0.70 -37.15 14.97
CA ALA A 913 -0.56 -38.21 13.96
C ALA A 913 0.35 -39.37 14.37
N ASN A 914 1.23 -39.16 15.35
CA ASN A 914 2.16 -40.18 15.84
C ASN A 914 1.69 -40.74 17.19
N SER A 915 1.88 -42.05 17.38
CA SER A 915 1.57 -42.71 18.64
C SER A 915 2.44 -42.14 19.77
N MET A 916 1.82 -41.80 20.89
CA MET A 916 2.49 -41.14 22.01
C MET A 916 2.93 -42.12 23.10
N GLN A 917 4.09 -41.87 23.70
CA GLN A 917 4.65 -42.66 24.78
C GLN A 917 5.35 -41.80 25.85
N THR A 918 5.09 -42.06 27.13
CA THR A 918 5.59 -41.20 28.23
C THR A 918 7.12 -41.15 28.36
N GLY A 919 7.66 -39.94 28.43
CA GLY A 919 9.08 -39.62 28.45
C GLY A 919 9.80 -39.77 27.10
N SER A 920 9.12 -40.22 26.04
CA SER A 920 9.73 -40.36 24.71
C SER A 920 9.85 -39.04 23.97
N PHE A 921 9.22 -37.98 24.48
CA PHE A 921 9.36 -36.60 24.00
C PHE A 921 10.37 -35.80 24.85
N ASN A 922 11.13 -36.47 25.74
CA ASN A 922 11.95 -35.86 26.80
C ASN A 922 11.16 -34.84 27.64
N GLU A 923 9.90 -35.17 27.91
CA GLU A 923 8.96 -34.37 28.69
C GLU A 923 8.83 -34.84 30.14
N ILE A 924 9.16 -36.12 30.42
CA ILE A 924 9.17 -36.73 31.76
C ILE A 924 10.51 -37.46 31.97
N SER A 925 11.16 -37.22 33.11
CA SER A 925 12.42 -37.89 33.51
C SER A 925 12.29 -39.41 33.61
N ALA A 926 13.40 -40.16 33.50
CA ALA A 926 13.40 -41.61 33.66
C ALA A 926 12.94 -42.05 35.07
N GLY A 927 12.21 -43.18 35.14
CA GLY A 927 11.65 -43.71 36.39
C GLY A 927 10.15 -43.45 36.56
N ALA A 928 9.66 -43.66 37.78
CA ALA A 928 8.26 -43.46 38.15
C ALA A 928 7.90 -41.96 38.16
N ALA A 929 6.75 -41.61 37.58
CA ALA A 929 6.28 -40.23 37.49
C ALA A 929 5.16 -39.96 38.50
N THR A 930 5.30 -38.88 39.29
CA THR A 930 4.21 -38.36 40.12
C THR A 930 3.71 -37.06 39.51
N LEU A 931 2.41 -37.03 39.17
CA LEU A 931 1.74 -35.98 38.43
C LEU A 931 0.59 -35.42 39.26
N ASN A 932 0.27 -34.14 39.10
CA ASN A 932 -0.96 -33.60 39.67
C ASN A 932 -2.16 -34.00 38.80
N CYS A 933 -2.09 -33.73 37.50
CA CYS A 933 -3.11 -34.12 36.53
C CYS A 933 -2.50 -34.83 35.31
N LEU A 934 -3.24 -35.81 34.77
CA LEU A 934 -2.97 -36.43 33.46
C LEU A 934 -4.26 -36.41 32.62
N THR A 935 -4.19 -35.79 31.45
CA THR A 935 -5.31 -35.73 30.48
C THR A 935 -4.93 -36.42 29.18
N ILE A 936 -5.75 -37.37 28.74
CA ILE A 936 -5.62 -38.06 27.46
C ILE A 936 -6.78 -37.64 26.56
N ASN A 937 -6.47 -36.98 25.45
CA ASN A 937 -7.42 -36.40 24.50
C ASN A 937 -6.95 -36.59 23.06
N ASP A 938 -6.64 -37.82 22.69
CA ASP A 938 -6.10 -38.21 21.39
C ASP A 938 -6.79 -39.49 20.91
N ALA A 939 -6.96 -39.71 19.59
CA ALA A 939 -7.58 -40.96 19.12
C ALA A 939 -6.66 -42.18 19.29
N GLN A 940 -5.36 -42.01 19.10
CA GLN A 940 -4.36 -43.08 19.16
C GLN A 940 -4.07 -43.49 20.61
N GLY A 941 -4.19 -42.55 21.54
CA GLY A 941 -4.02 -42.74 22.98
C GLY A 941 -2.58 -42.52 23.45
N LEU A 942 -2.26 -43.07 24.62
CA LEU A 942 -0.95 -42.91 25.25
C LEU A 942 -0.46 -44.25 25.79
N VAL A 943 0.78 -44.63 25.45
CA VAL A 943 1.48 -45.76 26.07
C VAL A 943 2.34 -45.26 27.23
N SER A 944 2.20 -45.86 28.42
CA SER A 944 3.16 -45.64 29.51
C SER A 944 4.22 -46.74 29.53
N ASN A 945 5.49 -46.33 29.59
CA ASN A 945 6.63 -47.22 29.85
C ASN A 945 7.09 -47.19 31.32
N ARG A 946 6.30 -46.56 32.19
CA ARG A 946 6.64 -46.27 33.59
C ARG A 946 5.42 -46.33 34.50
N ASN A 947 5.68 -46.45 35.80
CA ASN A 947 4.67 -46.25 36.84
C ASN A 947 4.23 -44.77 36.85
N ILE A 948 2.93 -44.52 36.99
CA ILE A 948 2.35 -43.18 37.07
C ILE A 948 1.51 -43.09 38.36
N ASN A 949 1.82 -42.12 39.20
CA ASN A 949 0.98 -41.69 40.32
C ASN A 949 0.33 -40.35 39.96
N ILE A 950 -0.98 -40.24 40.17
CA ILE A 950 -1.77 -39.03 39.87
C ILE A 950 -2.42 -38.55 41.17
N GLU A 951 -2.09 -37.35 41.62
CA GLU A 951 -2.54 -36.82 42.91
C GLU A 951 -3.97 -36.28 42.85
N ASP A 952 -4.29 -35.49 41.81
CA ASP A 952 -5.57 -34.79 41.68
C ASP A 952 -6.47 -35.39 40.60
N SER A 953 -6.17 -35.27 39.30
CA SER A 953 -7.15 -35.61 38.25
C SER A 953 -6.60 -36.47 37.10
N LEU A 954 -7.28 -37.59 36.83
CA LEU A 954 -7.13 -38.38 35.60
C LEU A 954 -8.32 -38.11 34.68
N ASN A 955 -8.06 -37.58 33.48
CA ASN A 955 -9.11 -37.23 32.51
C ASN A 955 -8.96 -38.08 31.22
N LEU A 956 -9.89 -39.00 31.02
CA LEU A 956 -9.93 -39.92 29.87
C LEU A 956 -10.95 -39.42 28.84
N ILE A 957 -10.59 -38.38 28.10
CA ILE A 957 -11.49 -37.74 27.13
C ILE A 957 -11.61 -38.64 25.90
N LYS A 958 -10.47 -38.99 25.28
CA LYS A 958 -10.38 -39.78 24.04
C LYS A 958 -9.17 -40.72 24.10
N GLY A 959 -9.25 -41.85 23.41
CA GLY A 959 -8.14 -42.82 23.29
C GLY A 959 -7.95 -43.75 24.49
N VAL A 960 -6.95 -44.62 24.39
CA VAL A 960 -6.61 -45.60 25.44
C VAL A 960 -5.30 -45.18 26.14
N LEU A 961 -5.33 -45.12 27.48
CA LEU A 961 -4.14 -45.04 28.31
C LEU A 961 -3.62 -46.47 28.56
N ASN A 962 -2.68 -46.93 27.73
CA ASN A 962 -2.08 -48.25 27.86
C ASN A 962 -0.93 -48.22 28.87
N ILE A 963 -1.17 -48.68 30.08
CA ILE A 963 -0.20 -48.74 31.17
C ILE A 963 0.75 -49.94 31.02
N GLY A 964 0.40 -50.94 30.19
CA GLY A 964 1.22 -52.14 30.00
C GLY A 964 1.42 -52.87 31.32
N ASN A 965 2.65 -53.28 31.63
CA ASN A 965 3.00 -53.97 32.88
C ASN A 965 3.35 -53.01 34.03
N ASN A 966 3.04 -51.72 33.92
CA ASN A 966 3.30 -50.72 34.96
C ASN A 966 2.13 -50.59 35.95
N SER A 967 2.33 -49.81 37.00
CA SER A 967 1.28 -49.40 37.93
C SER A 967 0.80 -47.97 37.64
N LEU A 968 -0.52 -47.82 37.53
CA LEU A 968 -1.23 -46.54 37.59
C LEU A 968 -1.86 -46.39 38.98
N VAL A 969 -1.62 -45.27 39.66
CA VAL A 969 -2.25 -44.94 40.95
C VAL A 969 -2.98 -43.60 40.81
N LEU A 970 -4.25 -43.55 41.22
CA LEU A 970 -5.03 -42.31 41.30
C LEU A 970 -5.41 -42.03 42.76
N GLY A 971 -5.01 -40.85 43.23
CA GLY A 971 -5.01 -40.44 44.63
C GLY A 971 -3.74 -40.83 45.37
N THR A 972 -3.53 -40.20 46.52
CA THR A 972 -2.40 -40.44 47.44
C THR A 972 -2.85 -40.87 48.83
N SER A 973 -4.10 -40.58 49.22
CA SER A 973 -4.62 -40.89 50.56
C SER A 973 -6.15 -40.94 50.58
N VAL A 974 -6.72 -41.25 51.75
CA VAL A 974 -8.18 -41.20 52.00
C VAL A 974 -8.75 -39.77 52.03
N SER A 975 -7.91 -38.74 52.18
CA SER A 975 -8.28 -37.32 52.09
C SER A 975 -7.99 -36.71 50.72
N SER A 976 -7.19 -37.40 49.90
CA SER A 976 -6.72 -36.96 48.59
C SER A 976 -6.86 -38.12 47.62
N THR A 977 -8.11 -38.46 47.30
CA THR A 977 -8.47 -39.70 46.56
C THR A 977 -8.25 -39.63 45.06
N GLY A 978 -7.97 -38.44 44.54
CA GLY A 978 -8.04 -38.11 43.13
C GLY A 978 -9.46 -38.16 42.56
N ARG A 979 -9.61 -37.60 41.36
CA ARG A 979 -10.83 -37.53 40.56
C ARG A 979 -10.58 -38.21 39.21
N LEU A 980 -11.53 -39.05 38.81
CA LEU A 980 -11.55 -39.66 37.47
C LEU A 980 -12.68 -39.03 36.67
N THR A 981 -12.34 -38.39 35.54
CA THR A 981 -13.33 -38.01 34.53
C THR A 981 -13.13 -38.85 33.27
N ARG A 982 -14.22 -39.21 32.61
CA ARG A 982 -14.21 -40.00 31.39
C ARG A 982 -15.30 -39.53 30.45
N THR A 983 -14.94 -39.28 29.20
CA THR A 983 -15.89 -39.07 28.10
C THR A 983 -16.00 -40.35 27.28
N SER A 984 -14.88 -40.83 26.73
CA SER A 984 -14.84 -42.08 25.95
C SER A 984 -13.63 -42.97 26.23
N GLY A 985 -12.54 -42.45 26.78
CA GLY A 985 -11.28 -43.18 26.91
C GLY A 985 -11.27 -44.29 27.95
N PHE A 986 -10.27 -45.16 27.89
CA PHE A 986 -10.10 -46.33 28.78
C PHE A 986 -8.65 -46.47 29.25
N VAL A 987 -8.42 -47.29 30.28
CA VAL A 987 -7.09 -47.74 30.72
C VAL A 987 -6.86 -49.18 30.29
N GLN A 988 -5.80 -49.46 29.55
CA GLN A 988 -5.40 -50.83 29.23
C GLN A 988 -4.27 -51.31 30.15
N LEU A 989 -4.41 -52.52 30.68
CA LEU A 989 -3.41 -53.19 31.51
C LEU A 989 -2.81 -54.38 30.75
N GLY A 990 -1.52 -54.62 30.93
CA GLY A 990 -0.84 -55.87 30.59
C GLY A 990 -0.95 -56.90 31.72
N ASN A 991 -0.39 -58.09 31.51
CA ASN A 991 -0.55 -59.23 32.43
C ASN A 991 -0.08 -58.94 33.87
N ASN A 992 0.91 -58.07 34.05
CA ASN A 992 1.42 -57.62 35.36
C ASN A 992 1.03 -56.18 35.71
N GLY A 993 0.20 -55.52 34.88
CA GLY A 993 -0.20 -54.13 35.07
C GLY A 993 -1.31 -53.96 36.10
N SER A 994 -1.27 -52.85 36.84
CA SER A 994 -2.23 -52.54 37.90
C SER A 994 -2.81 -51.14 37.78
N PHE A 995 -4.09 -50.99 38.09
CA PHE A 995 -4.72 -49.70 38.36
C PHE A 995 -5.21 -49.67 39.81
N THR A 996 -4.61 -48.80 40.62
CA THR A 996 -4.99 -48.53 42.02
C THR A 996 -5.75 -47.22 42.11
N ARG A 997 -6.85 -47.21 42.87
CA ARG A 997 -7.64 -46.02 43.17
C ARG A 997 -7.84 -45.87 44.67
N TRP A 998 -7.71 -44.65 45.17
CA TRP A 998 -8.07 -44.30 46.54
C TRP A 998 -9.56 -43.93 46.68
N TYR A 999 -10.13 -44.21 47.85
CA TYR A 999 -11.52 -43.91 48.21
C TYR A 999 -11.58 -43.37 49.64
N ALA A 1000 -12.39 -42.33 49.85
CA ALA A 1000 -12.59 -41.70 51.15
C ALA A 1000 -13.56 -42.51 52.03
N SER A 1001 -13.53 -42.26 53.34
CA SER A 1001 -14.63 -42.68 54.21
C SER A 1001 -15.93 -41.99 53.77
N GLY A 1002 -17.05 -42.71 53.84
CA GLY A 1002 -18.36 -42.25 53.37
C GLY A 1002 -18.57 -42.28 51.85
N ALA A 1003 -17.54 -42.54 51.04
CA ALA A 1003 -17.66 -42.58 49.58
C ALA A 1003 -18.66 -43.68 49.13
N ARG A 1004 -19.54 -43.33 48.18
CA ARG A 1004 -20.60 -44.22 47.64
C ARG A 1004 -20.41 -44.47 46.13
N PRO A 1005 -19.43 -45.31 45.72
CA PRO A 1005 -19.35 -45.80 44.35
C PRO A 1005 -20.70 -46.29 43.84
N GLN A 1006 -20.97 -45.99 42.57
CA GLN A 1006 -22.14 -46.44 41.81
C GLN A 1006 -21.64 -47.23 40.59
N PHE A 1007 -22.52 -47.81 39.79
CA PHE A 1007 -22.14 -48.48 38.54
C PHE A 1007 -21.76 -47.48 37.43
N GLU A 1008 -20.75 -46.65 37.69
CA GLU A 1008 -20.27 -45.56 36.84
C GLU A 1008 -18.75 -45.63 36.66
N TYR A 1009 -18.27 -45.31 35.47
CA TYR A 1009 -16.83 -45.26 35.17
C TYR A 1009 -16.05 -44.22 36.00
N SER A 1010 -16.73 -43.17 36.46
CA SER A 1010 -16.21 -42.13 37.37
C SER A 1010 -15.75 -42.71 38.72
N THR A 1011 -16.42 -43.76 39.22
CA THR A 1011 -16.20 -44.36 40.54
C THR A 1011 -15.69 -45.80 40.48
N GLY A 1012 -15.80 -46.49 39.35
CA GLY A 1012 -15.17 -47.78 39.06
C GLY A 1012 -13.82 -47.69 38.32
N PHE A 1013 -13.43 -48.76 37.65
CA PHE A 1013 -12.19 -48.86 36.88
C PHE A 1013 -12.53 -49.01 35.38
N PRO A 1014 -12.41 -47.94 34.55
CA PRO A 1014 -12.65 -48.00 33.12
C PRO A 1014 -11.51 -48.71 32.40
N LEU A 1015 -11.59 -50.03 32.31
CA LEU A 1015 -10.55 -50.86 31.72
C LEU A 1015 -10.88 -51.27 30.29
N SER A 1016 -9.87 -51.57 29.47
CA SER A 1016 -10.07 -52.16 28.14
C SER A 1016 -9.02 -53.21 27.76
N ILE A 1017 -9.34 -53.98 26.72
CA ILE A 1017 -8.37 -54.73 25.90
C ILE A 1017 -8.53 -54.24 24.46
N GLY A 1018 -7.55 -53.47 23.98
CA GLY A 1018 -7.73 -52.66 22.77
C GLY A 1018 -8.92 -51.71 22.95
N SER A 1019 -9.84 -51.74 21.99
CA SER A 1019 -11.08 -50.95 21.99
C SER A 1019 -12.25 -51.57 22.74
N ARG A 1020 -12.11 -52.78 23.32
CA ARG A 1020 -13.21 -53.48 24.01
C ARG A 1020 -13.23 -53.15 25.50
N ASP A 1021 -14.39 -52.74 25.99
CA ASP A 1021 -14.63 -52.45 27.41
C ASP A 1021 -14.44 -53.71 28.26
N ARG A 1022 -13.66 -53.60 29.34
CA ARG A 1022 -13.35 -54.65 30.33
C ARG A 1022 -13.45 -54.13 31.76
N SER A 1023 -14.29 -53.11 31.96
CA SER A 1023 -14.34 -52.33 33.20
C SER A 1023 -14.81 -53.12 34.42
N VAL A 1024 -14.25 -52.75 35.58
CA VAL A 1024 -14.72 -53.20 36.90
C VAL A 1024 -15.50 -52.06 37.53
N LEU A 1025 -16.83 -52.11 37.43
CA LEU A 1025 -17.72 -51.17 38.10
C LEU A 1025 -18.23 -51.80 39.38
N PHE A 1026 -18.50 -50.99 40.41
CA PHE A 1026 -19.01 -51.51 41.68
C PHE A 1026 -19.85 -50.49 42.42
N SER A 1027 -20.88 -50.96 43.11
CA SER A 1027 -21.75 -50.14 43.93
C SER A 1027 -21.79 -50.64 45.37
N LEU A 1028 -22.00 -49.72 46.31
CA LEU A 1028 -22.35 -50.08 47.68
C LEU A 1028 -23.71 -49.50 48.03
N ASN A 1029 -24.51 -50.28 48.78
CA ASN A 1029 -25.79 -49.81 49.33
C ASN A 1029 -25.63 -48.68 50.38
N THR A 1030 -24.42 -48.54 50.95
CA THR A 1030 -24.04 -47.53 51.95
C THR A 1030 -22.58 -47.13 51.75
N GLY A 1031 -22.18 -45.92 52.15
CA GLY A 1031 -20.83 -45.40 51.88
C GLY A 1031 -19.74 -46.08 52.71
N ILE A 1032 -18.55 -46.30 52.12
CA ILE A 1032 -17.39 -47.03 52.70
C ILE A 1032 -17.11 -46.60 54.15
N ALA A 1033 -16.86 -47.55 55.06
CA ALA A 1033 -16.69 -47.25 56.50
C ALA A 1033 -15.33 -46.61 56.79
N THR A 1034 -14.27 -47.27 56.33
CA THR A 1034 -12.89 -46.77 56.42
C THR A 1034 -12.34 -46.73 55.01
N GLY A 1035 -11.99 -45.53 54.55
CA GLY A 1035 -11.37 -45.33 53.24
C GLY A 1035 -10.01 -46.04 53.14
N GLY A 1036 -9.53 -46.19 51.92
CA GLY A 1036 -8.26 -46.83 51.62
C GLY A 1036 -8.06 -46.90 50.10
N SER A 1037 -7.29 -47.87 49.61
CA SER A 1037 -7.10 -48.09 48.18
C SER A 1037 -7.58 -49.47 47.72
N ILE A 1038 -8.14 -49.50 46.50
CA ILE A 1038 -8.51 -50.72 45.77
C ILE A 1038 -7.63 -50.78 44.53
N MET A 1039 -6.99 -51.93 44.30
CA MET A 1039 -6.17 -52.22 43.13
C MET A 1039 -6.83 -53.30 42.29
N VAL A 1040 -6.97 -53.03 40.99
CA VAL A 1040 -7.41 -53.98 39.98
C VAL A 1040 -6.25 -54.33 39.05
N THR A 1041 -6.06 -55.62 38.83
CA THR A 1041 -5.25 -56.18 37.75
C THR A 1041 -6.16 -57.05 36.87
N HIS A 1042 -5.95 -57.06 35.56
CA HIS A 1042 -6.68 -57.93 34.63
C HIS A 1042 -5.72 -58.81 33.85
N ASN A 1043 -5.83 -60.12 34.00
CA ASN A 1043 -5.01 -61.09 33.27
C ASN A 1043 -5.80 -61.66 32.10
N ASN A 1044 -5.33 -61.43 30.86
CA ASN A 1044 -6.01 -61.89 29.66
C ASN A 1044 -5.40 -63.20 29.15
N ILE A 1045 -5.96 -64.34 29.58
CA ILE A 1045 -5.48 -65.66 29.17
C ILE A 1045 -6.25 -66.09 27.92
N VAL A 1046 -5.53 -66.31 26.83
CA VAL A 1046 -6.10 -66.75 25.54
C VAL A 1046 -6.69 -68.15 25.68
N GLY A 1047 -7.89 -68.34 25.13
CA GLY A 1047 -8.60 -69.63 25.09
C GLY A 1047 -9.82 -69.69 25.99
N TYR A 1048 -10.53 -70.82 25.87
CA TYR A 1048 -11.70 -71.15 26.67
C TYR A 1048 -11.42 -72.43 27.46
N THR A 1049 -11.99 -72.56 28.65
CA THR A 1049 -12.14 -73.84 29.35
C THR A 1049 -13.58 -74.29 29.17
N ASP A 1050 -13.79 -75.53 28.72
CA ASP A 1050 -15.12 -76.14 28.71
C ASP A 1050 -15.63 -76.32 30.15
N ILE A 1051 -16.91 -76.00 30.37
CA ILE A 1051 -17.59 -76.21 31.65
C ILE A 1051 -18.33 -77.54 31.54
N THR A 1052 -17.94 -78.52 32.36
CA THR A 1052 -18.52 -79.86 32.33
C THR A 1052 -18.96 -80.29 33.74
N PRO A 1053 -20.24 -80.65 33.94
CA PRO A 1053 -21.34 -80.55 32.97
C PRO A 1053 -21.67 -79.09 32.64
N ALA A 1054 -22.12 -78.85 31.41
CA ALA A 1054 -22.70 -77.57 31.03
C ALA A 1054 -24.03 -77.36 31.79
N PHE A 1055 -24.37 -76.11 32.11
CA PHE A 1055 -25.61 -75.77 32.81
C PHE A 1055 -26.43 -74.75 32.01
N SER A 1056 -27.73 -74.72 32.23
CA SER A 1056 -28.64 -73.77 31.59
C SER A 1056 -28.88 -72.55 32.48
N ASP A 1057 -28.75 -71.36 31.91
CA ASP A 1057 -29.17 -70.09 32.53
C ASP A 1057 -30.11 -69.35 31.58
N GLY A 1058 -31.32 -69.02 32.02
CA GLY A 1058 -32.31 -68.29 31.22
C GLY A 1058 -32.68 -68.90 29.85
N GLY A 1059 -32.44 -70.20 29.63
CA GLY A 1059 -32.61 -70.88 28.33
C GLY A 1059 -31.35 -70.95 27.46
N ILE A 1060 -30.22 -70.41 27.92
CA ILE A 1060 -28.91 -70.45 27.25
C ILE A 1060 -28.05 -71.54 27.92
N THR A 1061 -27.46 -72.44 27.13
CA THR A 1061 -26.50 -73.44 27.64
C THR A 1061 -25.12 -72.84 27.82
N ILE A 1062 -24.66 -72.71 29.06
CA ILE A 1062 -23.34 -72.24 29.45
C ILE A 1062 -22.38 -73.45 29.48
N ASN A 1063 -21.64 -73.64 28.38
CA ASN A 1063 -20.71 -74.77 28.22
C ASN A 1063 -19.22 -74.39 28.14
N ARG A 1064 -18.88 -73.09 28.13
CA ARG A 1064 -17.50 -72.58 28.03
C ARG A 1064 -17.32 -71.30 28.84
N ARG A 1065 -16.17 -71.15 29.49
CA ARG A 1065 -15.70 -69.88 30.09
C ARG A 1065 -14.45 -69.37 29.40
N VAL A 1066 -14.28 -68.05 29.36
CA VAL A 1066 -13.01 -67.40 28.99
C VAL A 1066 -12.01 -67.61 30.14
N ASN A 1067 -10.73 -67.81 29.83
CA ASN A 1067 -9.69 -68.04 30.86
C ASN A 1067 -9.19 -66.75 31.55
N SER A 1068 -9.60 -65.58 31.06
CA SER A 1068 -9.26 -64.27 31.61
C SER A 1068 -9.97 -63.98 32.94
N PHE A 1069 -9.30 -63.24 33.82
CA PHE A 1069 -9.86 -62.87 35.13
C PHE A 1069 -9.40 -61.50 35.61
N TRP A 1070 -10.25 -60.87 36.42
CA TRP A 1070 -9.92 -59.68 37.20
C TRP A 1070 -9.52 -60.11 38.61
N LYS A 1071 -8.40 -59.60 39.11
CA LYS A 1071 -8.01 -59.73 40.51
C LYS A 1071 -8.14 -58.36 41.18
N LEU A 1072 -9.05 -58.29 42.14
CA LEU A 1072 -9.26 -57.15 43.03
C LEU A 1072 -8.44 -57.39 44.30
N SER A 1073 -7.79 -56.35 44.80
CA SER A 1073 -7.00 -56.38 46.04
C SER A 1073 -6.99 -54.99 46.69
N SER A 1074 -6.51 -54.89 47.93
CA SER A 1074 -6.49 -53.62 48.67
C SER A 1074 -5.07 -53.36 49.22
N PRO A 1075 -4.26 -52.51 48.56
CA PRO A 1075 -2.90 -52.20 49.01
C PRO A 1075 -2.87 -51.46 50.36
N THR A 1076 -3.89 -50.69 50.66
CA THR A 1076 -4.11 -50.03 51.97
C THR A 1076 -5.52 -50.32 52.45
N ALA A 1077 -5.66 -50.75 53.71
CA ALA A 1077 -6.87 -51.40 54.24
C ALA A 1077 -8.18 -50.61 54.03
N VAL A 1078 -8.95 -50.99 53.01
CA VAL A 1078 -10.33 -50.53 52.81
C VAL A 1078 -11.27 -51.37 53.67
N ASN A 1079 -12.04 -50.73 54.55
CA ASN A 1079 -13.14 -51.39 55.25
C ASN A 1079 -14.47 -50.94 54.66
N ILE A 1080 -15.16 -51.83 53.94
CA ILE A 1080 -16.49 -51.54 53.40
C ILE A 1080 -17.55 -51.39 54.51
N GLY A 1081 -17.34 -52.00 55.69
CA GLY A 1081 -18.19 -51.97 56.88
C GLY A 1081 -19.08 -53.22 57.02
N ALA A 1082 -19.35 -53.64 58.26
CA ALA A 1082 -20.17 -54.81 58.57
C ALA A 1082 -21.64 -54.65 58.15
N GLY A 1083 -22.27 -55.73 57.65
CA GLY A 1083 -23.68 -55.74 57.24
C GLY A 1083 -23.97 -55.02 55.91
N ARG A 1084 -22.95 -54.67 55.14
CA ARG A 1084 -23.07 -53.88 53.90
C ARG A 1084 -22.81 -54.72 52.66
N ILE A 1085 -23.45 -54.36 51.55
CA ILE A 1085 -23.37 -55.11 50.29
C ILE A 1085 -22.50 -54.33 49.31
N LEU A 1086 -21.41 -54.96 48.88
CA LEU A 1086 -20.60 -54.57 47.73
C LEU A 1086 -21.05 -55.39 46.52
N THR A 1087 -21.63 -54.74 45.52
CA THR A 1087 -22.04 -55.40 44.28
C THR A 1087 -21.05 -55.06 43.17
N LEU A 1088 -20.48 -56.08 42.53
CA LEU A 1088 -19.57 -55.93 41.39
C LEU A 1088 -20.33 -56.08 40.07
N ARG A 1089 -19.96 -55.29 39.07
CA ARG A 1089 -20.36 -55.44 37.67
C ARG A 1089 -19.11 -55.46 36.82
N LEU A 1090 -18.78 -56.64 36.29
CA LEU A 1090 -17.71 -56.84 35.34
C LEU A 1090 -18.27 -56.66 33.93
N ILE A 1091 -17.67 -55.80 33.12
CA ILE A 1091 -18.04 -55.60 31.71
C ILE A 1091 -17.14 -56.49 30.85
N GLY A 1092 -17.72 -57.18 29.86
CA GLY A 1092 -17.11 -58.27 29.08
C GLY A 1092 -17.63 -58.32 27.64
#